data_AF-A0A9W9FVG6-F1
#
_entry.id   AF-A0A9W9FVG6-F1
#
_cell.length_a   1.000
_cell.length_b   1.000
_cell.length_c   1.000
_cell.angle_alpha   90.00
_cell.angle_beta   90.00
_cell.angle_gamma   90.00
#
_symmetry.space_group_name_H-M   'P 1'
#
loop_
_entity.id
_entity.type
_entity.pdbx_description
1 polymer ?
#
loop_
_entity_poly.entity_id
_entity_poly.type
_entity_poly.pdbx_seq_one_letter_code
_entity_poly.pdbx_strand_id
1 'polypeptide(L)'
;MTTTTTQTMTKPINRSPFKLEGPYGDFRDELQSEGFVVIKDAITPEKAKYYQQKALDWLQDLSPNIDYDNPSTWTKENLPIAGGANNYTAYSVAHEKFMWEARMEPKVLEAFAKIWGTDELLVSFDGLNVTLPNKPARTPWPHVDQSPFRRGLHCIQGIINLSHAGPEDGSLILLPKSNALSDEFFDTQVDPSTWQERDFRFFSEEEMEWYHARGVKPMKVFAEPGDLILWDSRTAHWGGEPTPQSNTIRTVIYASFSPASLASKESLKRKKEAFESFRATAHWPHDNIMLRDNIIHLPDGAVDPRNRTKPVEEPEYTDQLLQLAGIFVQQQTSLFLIIKEIESIGSHSLASFSFSFSPAFPPPLHQNPPASASIQMEFPRKRAQIACKFCRHRKRKCDGERPACGFCANAGAQCEYQEGPNEKSDADKTQEILERLEQLENLVRQQSTMITTVSERLIASGSSPAAPNPSQLSAYVPLASPTCSSVMHEVRPPGNVRIRYDNNGDGPLLIPLGHQTPTGNLLTLDKIQKLVGEYPQDHFLILESERKLQPLAPRLSYRTIIERLNSDRTMIDLLISSFFTHVHSQFPILEHVLFLITFEKFLQPNQEPNISAAICLMVLALGEICADPNANFDMESSQTGNGTEYFAHAYQILNSMDTVPFSRDLNTPLAFLYASIYFRFRCRPLQAWKCIHSASTAAQLALSYDDLAEFHFPRSGIEALVDELPFPEFTDQADPINLKFLAMCSMRKLLNRIHSTIYSNKPIESNITAFQRNTEDPRSSNHHSSIASLESVNLELKRQLAVWFDSLPDTIKPDLQVPNTLDLQDCQLRSRYHAAAHVICRPWLVFAAQFQESISSEYVMTNCEACVDACRHLILASVPLLKRRTYSVWLRLQALLAAVFVLSLARDTPTLASLVPDYNELIEQAILSTEPWARHHETADAILGIFKLIRQKLRLKPIDT
;
A
#
# COMPACT_ATOMS: atom_id res chain seq x y z
N MET A 1 -39.77 11.27 -38.06
CA MET A 1 -39.90 10.74 -36.69
C MET A 1 -39.13 9.43 -36.64
N THR A 2 -37.87 9.49 -36.23
CA THR A 2 -36.97 8.34 -36.22
C THR A 2 -36.97 7.78 -34.81
N THR A 3 -37.61 6.63 -34.65
CA THR A 3 -37.76 5.91 -33.39
C THR A 3 -36.38 5.47 -32.90
N THR A 4 -35.95 6.00 -31.76
CA THR A 4 -34.73 5.56 -31.09
C THR A 4 -35.08 4.34 -30.24
N THR A 5 -34.73 3.15 -30.72
CA THR A 5 -34.88 1.91 -29.96
C THR A 5 -33.75 1.84 -28.93
N THR A 6 -34.05 2.20 -27.69
CA THR A 6 -33.15 1.99 -26.54
C THR A 6 -33.05 0.49 -26.29
N GLN A 7 -31.92 -0.13 -26.65
CA GLN A 7 -31.60 -1.48 -26.19
C GLN A 7 -31.25 -1.41 -24.69
N THR A 8 -32.16 -1.86 -23.84
CA THR A 8 -31.90 -2.13 -22.43
C THR A 8 -30.94 -3.31 -22.33
N MET A 9 -29.68 -3.06 -21.96
CA MET A 9 -28.76 -4.13 -21.60
C MET A 9 -29.22 -4.76 -20.29
N THR A 10 -29.69 -6.02 -20.33
CA THR A 10 -30.03 -6.81 -19.15
C THR A 10 -28.76 -7.14 -18.35
N LYS A 11 -28.77 -6.87 -17.04
CA LYS A 11 -27.64 -7.17 -16.14
C LYS A 11 -27.40 -8.69 -16.04
N PRO A 12 -26.13 -9.14 -15.92
CA PRO A 12 -25.80 -10.56 -15.84
C PRO A 12 -26.25 -11.19 -14.50
N ILE A 13 -26.71 -12.44 -14.56
CA ILE A 13 -27.12 -13.25 -13.40
C ILE A 13 -25.88 -13.83 -12.69
N ASN A 14 -25.79 -13.67 -11.38
CA ASN A 14 -24.76 -14.24 -10.51
C ASN A 14 -25.19 -15.62 -9.98
N ARG A 15 -24.52 -16.69 -10.39
CA ARG A 15 -24.81 -18.06 -9.93
C ARG A 15 -23.87 -18.44 -8.79
N SER A 16 -24.41 -19.00 -7.72
CA SER A 16 -23.61 -19.46 -6.58
C SER A 16 -22.65 -20.56 -7.00
N PRO A 17 -21.36 -20.46 -6.63
CA PRO A 17 -20.41 -21.56 -6.81
C PRO A 17 -20.62 -22.66 -5.76
N PHE A 18 -21.34 -22.38 -4.67
CA PHE A 18 -21.57 -23.32 -3.58
C PHE A 18 -22.86 -24.11 -3.81
N LYS A 19 -22.81 -25.40 -3.49
CA LYS A 19 -23.97 -26.27 -3.46
C LYS A 19 -23.94 -27.18 -2.26
N LEU A 20 -25.06 -27.23 -1.54
CA LEU A 20 -25.30 -28.19 -0.48
C LEU A 20 -25.88 -29.46 -1.13
N GLU A 21 -25.02 -30.38 -1.57
CA GLU A 21 -25.41 -31.64 -2.24
C GLU A 21 -25.15 -32.85 -1.32
N GLY A 22 -26.20 -33.45 -0.77
CA GLY A 22 -26.15 -34.66 0.07
C GLY A 22 -26.31 -35.98 -0.69
N PRO A 23 -26.50 -37.12 0.02
CA PRO A 23 -26.82 -37.19 1.45
C PRO A 23 -25.60 -37.09 2.38
N TYR A 24 -25.76 -36.41 3.50
CA TYR A 24 -24.77 -36.22 4.57
C TYR A 24 -25.00 -37.15 5.78
N GLY A 25 -26.24 -37.59 5.99
CA GLY A 25 -26.65 -38.37 7.17
C GLY A 25 -26.86 -37.52 8.42
N ASP A 26 -27.06 -36.21 8.27
CA ASP A 26 -27.29 -35.27 9.38
C ASP A 26 -28.25 -34.11 9.00
N PHE A 27 -28.33 -33.09 9.85
CA PHE A 27 -29.24 -31.94 9.69
C PHE A 27 -29.11 -31.21 8.34
N ARG A 28 -27.99 -31.34 7.63
CA ARG A 28 -27.80 -30.72 6.31
C ARG A 28 -28.73 -31.30 5.26
N ASP A 29 -29.13 -32.56 5.40
CA ASP A 29 -30.07 -33.20 4.49
C ASP A 29 -31.45 -32.54 4.60
N GLU A 30 -31.90 -32.24 5.83
CA GLU A 30 -33.15 -31.52 6.08
C GLU A 30 -33.07 -30.08 5.57
N LEU A 31 -31.96 -29.37 5.85
CA LEU A 31 -31.74 -28.02 5.34
C LEU A 31 -31.76 -27.98 3.80
N GLN A 32 -31.17 -28.97 3.14
CA GLN A 32 -31.18 -29.09 1.67
C GLN A 32 -32.59 -29.35 1.14
N SER A 33 -33.33 -30.30 1.74
CA SER A 33 -34.62 -30.74 1.21
C SER A 33 -35.78 -29.80 1.55
N GLU A 34 -35.77 -29.21 2.75
CA GLU A 34 -36.85 -28.36 3.26
C GLU A 34 -36.51 -26.87 3.19
N GLY A 35 -35.25 -26.50 2.96
CA GLY A 35 -34.80 -25.10 2.90
C GLY A 35 -34.59 -24.44 4.28
N PHE A 36 -34.79 -25.20 5.36
CA PHE A 36 -34.54 -24.80 6.73
C PHE A 36 -34.30 -26.02 7.63
N VAL A 37 -33.77 -25.80 8.84
CA VAL A 37 -33.60 -26.83 9.88
C VAL A 37 -33.58 -26.21 11.28
N VAL A 38 -33.97 -27.00 12.29
CA VAL A 38 -33.82 -26.64 13.71
C VAL A 38 -32.84 -27.60 14.38
N ILE A 39 -31.69 -27.09 14.78
CA ILE A 39 -30.66 -27.85 15.48
C ILE A 39 -30.92 -27.72 16.98
N LYS A 40 -31.26 -28.85 17.60
CA LYS A 40 -31.58 -28.92 19.02
C LYS A 40 -30.34 -28.81 19.91
N ASP A 41 -30.50 -28.15 21.05
CA ASP A 41 -29.48 -28.05 22.10
C ASP A 41 -28.12 -27.54 21.57
N ALA A 42 -28.15 -26.54 20.66
CA ALA A 42 -26.94 -25.89 20.17
C ALA A 42 -26.25 -25.08 21.28
N ILE A 43 -27.04 -24.50 22.16
CA ILE A 43 -26.61 -23.85 23.40
C ILE A 43 -27.31 -24.55 24.56
N THR A 44 -26.58 -24.80 25.65
CA THR A 44 -27.17 -25.40 26.85
C THR A 44 -28.26 -24.50 27.45
N PRO A 45 -29.34 -25.04 28.03
CA PRO A 45 -30.42 -24.25 28.62
C PRO A 45 -29.95 -23.18 29.62
N GLU A 46 -28.92 -23.48 30.41
CA GLU A 46 -28.35 -22.56 31.40
C GLU A 46 -27.71 -21.33 30.73
N LYS A 47 -26.94 -21.55 29.66
CA LYS A 47 -26.34 -20.47 28.87
C LYS A 47 -27.39 -19.70 28.06
N ALA A 48 -28.38 -20.39 27.49
CA ALA A 48 -29.47 -19.73 26.78
C ALA A 48 -30.23 -18.76 27.71
N LYS A 49 -30.52 -19.20 28.94
CA LYS A 49 -31.11 -18.35 29.99
C LYS A 49 -30.19 -17.19 30.37
N TYR A 50 -28.88 -17.41 30.47
CA TYR A 50 -27.90 -16.35 30.73
C TYR A 50 -27.93 -15.28 29.62
N TYR A 51 -27.87 -15.67 28.34
CA TYR A 51 -27.92 -14.73 27.22
C TYR A 51 -29.26 -13.99 27.14
N GLN A 52 -30.36 -14.70 27.40
CA GLN A 52 -31.68 -14.08 27.48
C GLN A 52 -31.71 -13.01 28.57
N GLN A 53 -31.22 -13.32 29.78
CA GLN A 53 -31.17 -12.36 30.87
C GLN A 53 -30.32 -11.14 30.52
N LYS A 54 -29.14 -11.35 29.92
CA LYS A 54 -28.26 -10.24 29.47
C LYS A 54 -28.94 -9.35 28.43
N ALA A 55 -29.72 -9.91 27.52
CA ALA A 55 -30.49 -9.14 26.55
C ALA A 55 -31.61 -8.31 27.21
N LEU A 56 -32.27 -8.85 28.23
CA LEU A 56 -33.28 -8.13 29.02
C LEU A 56 -32.65 -7.05 29.89
N ASP A 57 -31.54 -7.34 30.58
CA ASP A 57 -30.78 -6.36 31.37
C ASP A 57 -30.33 -5.19 30.48
N TRP A 58 -29.85 -5.49 29.27
CA TRP A 58 -29.46 -4.49 28.29
C TRP A 58 -30.62 -3.57 27.89
N LEU A 59 -31.81 -4.14 27.68
CA LEU A 59 -33.02 -3.38 27.35
C LEU A 59 -33.52 -2.56 28.56
N GLN A 60 -33.49 -3.13 29.76
CA GLN A 60 -33.84 -2.46 31.01
C GLN A 60 -32.94 -1.24 31.28
N ASP A 61 -31.64 -1.32 30.98
CA ASP A 61 -30.71 -0.20 31.15
C ASP A 61 -31.06 0.99 30.23
N LEU A 62 -31.49 0.72 28.99
CA LEU A 62 -32.00 1.74 28.07
C LEU A 62 -33.41 2.22 28.43
N SER A 63 -34.14 1.45 29.24
CA SER A 63 -35.54 1.67 29.59
C SER A 63 -35.78 1.54 31.09
N PRO A 64 -35.24 2.43 31.95
CA PRO A 64 -35.29 2.25 33.41
C PRO A 64 -36.69 2.09 34.01
N ASN A 65 -37.71 2.60 33.31
CA ASN A 65 -39.12 2.55 33.73
C ASN A 65 -39.88 1.32 33.22
N ILE A 66 -39.23 0.42 32.47
CA ILE A 66 -39.86 -0.84 32.06
C ILE A 66 -39.91 -1.80 33.25
N ASP A 67 -41.03 -2.50 33.37
CA ASP A 67 -41.23 -3.60 34.32
C ASP A 67 -41.76 -4.78 33.51
N TYR A 68 -40.96 -5.85 33.43
CA TYR A 68 -41.33 -7.05 32.66
C TYR A 68 -42.49 -7.84 33.27
N ASP A 69 -42.85 -7.60 34.53
CA ASP A 69 -44.03 -8.21 35.16
C ASP A 69 -45.29 -7.34 34.99
N ASN A 70 -45.14 -6.11 34.48
CA ASN A 70 -46.24 -5.17 34.31
C ASN A 70 -46.34 -4.64 32.87
N PRO A 71 -47.20 -5.25 32.01
CA PRO A 71 -47.39 -4.87 30.62
C PRO A 71 -47.81 -3.41 30.39
N SER A 72 -48.40 -2.74 31.39
CA SER A 72 -48.77 -1.32 31.27
C SER A 72 -47.56 -0.39 31.13
N THR A 73 -46.36 -0.86 31.50
CA THR A 73 -45.11 -0.10 31.38
C THR A 73 -44.49 -0.19 29.98
N TRP A 74 -44.95 -1.11 29.12
CA TRP A 74 -44.35 -1.40 27.80
C TRP A 74 -44.79 -0.42 26.70
N THR A 75 -44.75 0.87 27.02
CA THR A 75 -45.17 1.94 26.13
C THR A 75 -44.06 2.30 25.13
N LYS A 76 -44.41 3.01 24.05
CA LYS A 76 -43.44 3.47 23.05
C LYS A 76 -42.43 4.45 23.65
N GLU A 77 -42.85 5.23 24.63
CA GLU A 77 -42.05 6.24 25.32
C GLU A 77 -41.01 5.59 26.25
N ASN A 78 -41.38 4.50 26.90
CA ASN A 78 -40.48 3.79 27.80
C ASN A 78 -39.45 2.93 27.06
N LEU A 79 -39.75 2.45 25.86
CA LEU A 79 -38.86 1.58 25.07
C LEU A 79 -37.87 2.39 24.20
N PRO A 80 -36.67 1.85 23.90
CA PRO A 80 -35.77 2.47 22.94
C PRO A 80 -36.33 2.28 21.53
N ILE A 81 -35.95 3.16 20.60
CA ILE A 81 -36.37 3.03 19.21
C ILE A 81 -35.75 1.75 18.62
N ALA A 82 -36.61 0.80 18.25
CA ALA A 82 -36.24 -0.40 17.52
C ALA A 82 -36.50 -0.24 16.01
N GLY A 83 -35.81 -1.02 15.20
CA GLY A 83 -36.11 -1.16 13.78
C GLY A 83 -37.44 -1.88 13.53
N GLY A 84 -37.79 -2.03 12.24
CA GLY A 84 -38.92 -2.84 11.83
C GLY A 84 -38.86 -4.24 12.46
N ALA A 85 -39.97 -4.66 13.06
CA ALA A 85 -40.14 -5.98 13.73
C ALA A 85 -39.40 -6.14 15.06
N ASN A 86 -39.22 -5.07 15.83
CA ASN A 86 -38.61 -5.08 17.16
C ASN A 86 -37.16 -5.59 17.15
N ASN A 87 -36.47 -5.36 16.03
CA ASN A 87 -35.06 -5.68 15.87
C ASN A 87 -34.21 -4.46 16.27
N TYR A 88 -33.34 -4.64 17.25
CA TYR A 88 -32.38 -3.65 17.71
C TYR A 88 -31.05 -3.86 16.98
N THR A 89 -30.66 -2.88 16.19
CA THR A 89 -29.38 -2.85 15.43
C THR A 89 -28.52 -1.63 15.76
N ALA A 90 -29.01 -0.73 16.61
CA ALA A 90 -28.31 0.45 17.07
C ALA A 90 -27.88 0.30 18.54
N TYR A 91 -27.45 1.40 19.17
CA TYR A 91 -26.99 1.43 20.57
C TYR A 91 -25.82 0.46 20.83
N SER A 92 -25.04 0.15 19.80
CA SER A 92 -23.92 -0.79 19.81
C SER A 92 -24.27 -2.24 20.19
N VAL A 93 -25.57 -2.61 20.20
CA VAL A 93 -26.03 -3.92 20.72
C VAL A 93 -25.38 -5.10 20.01
N ALA A 94 -25.16 -5.00 18.70
CA ALA A 94 -24.57 -6.07 17.90
C ALA A 94 -23.15 -6.45 18.35
N HIS A 95 -22.49 -5.65 19.19
CA HIS A 95 -21.14 -5.87 19.69
C HIS A 95 -21.06 -6.00 21.22
N GLU A 96 -22.19 -6.15 21.93
CA GLU A 96 -22.18 -6.47 23.36
C GLU A 96 -21.55 -7.85 23.61
N LYS A 97 -20.91 -8.03 24.78
CA LYS A 97 -20.22 -9.28 25.15
C LYS A 97 -21.09 -10.51 24.97
N PHE A 98 -22.33 -10.50 25.45
CA PHE A 98 -23.24 -11.65 25.37
C PHE A 98 -23.62 -12.00 23.92
N MET A 99 -23.66 -11.02 23.01
CA MET A 99 -23.93 -11.25 21.59
C MET A 99 -22.76 -11.99 20.92
N TRP A 100 -21.53 -11.62 21.29
CA TRP A 100 -20.33 -12.30 20.82
C TRP A 100 -20.18 -13.70 21.40
N GLU A 101 -20.41 -13.87 22.70
CA GLU A 101 -20.38 -15.18 23.36
C GLU A 101 -21.37 -16.14 22.72
N ALA A 102 -22.63 -15.72 22.49
CA ALA A 102 -23.65 -16.56 21.87
C ALA A 102 -23.27 -16.99 20.43
N ARG A 103 -22.68 -16.08 19.64
CA ARG A 103 -22.18 -16.39 18.28
C ARG A 103 -21.01 -17.37 18.28
N MET A 104 -20.21 -17.39 19.35
CA MET A 104 -19.04 -18.25 19.48
C MET A 104 -19.33 -19.59 20.18
N GLU A 105 -20.59 -19.89 20.51
CA GLU A 105 -20.93 -21.18 21.12
C GLU A 105 -20.53 -22.35 20.20
N PRO A 106 -19.86 -23.40 20.72
CA PRO A 106 -19.20 -24.40 19.88
C PRO A 106 -20.11 -25.08 18.86
N LYS A 107 -21.33 -25.49 19.26
CA LYS A 107 -22.25 -26.15 18.32
C LYS A 107 -22.88 -25.19 17.32
N VAL A 108 -22.93 -23.89 17.61
CA VAL A 108 -23.36 -22.87 16.64
C VAL A 108 -22.32 -22.80 15.53
N LEU A 109 -21.04 -22.66 15.90
CA LEU A 109 -19.93 -22.64 14.94
C LEU A 109 -19.84 -23.96 14.15
N GLU A 110 -19.95 -25.11 14.84
CA GLU A 110 -19.92 -26.44 14.21
C GLU A 110 -21.02 -26.60 13.16
N ALA A 111 -22.23 -26.09 13.41
CA ALA A 111 -23.33 -26.18 12.47
C ALA A 111 -23.00 -25.47 11.15
N PHE A 112 -22.53 -24.21 11.23
CA PHE A 112 -22.15 -23.46 10.04
C PHE A 112 -20.89 -24.03 9.37
N ALA A 113 -19.91 -24.50 10.16
CA ALA A 113 -18.70 -25.12 9.61
C ALA A 113 -19.02 -26.39 8.81
N LYS A 114 -19.96 -27.23 9.29
CA LYS A 114 -20.44 -28.41 8.57
C LYS A 114 -21.17 -28.06 7.27
N ILE A 115 -21.99 -27.01 7.28
CA ILE A 115 -22.69 -26.54 6.08
C ILE A 115 -21.66 -26.13 5.03
N TRP A 116 -20.71 -25.29 5.40
CA TRP A 116 -19.79 -24.68 4.45
C TRP A 116 -18.52 -25.49 4.16
N GLY A 117 -18.25 -26.54 4.95
CA GLY A 117 -17.07 -27.39 4.82
C GLY A 117 -15.76 -26.73 5.27
N THR A 118 -15.83 -25.70 6.14
CA THR A 118 -14.65 -25.00 6.66
C THR A 118 -14.94 -24.36 8.02
N ASP A 119 -13.91 -24.31 8.89
CA ASP A 119 -13.95 -23.60 10.16
C ASP A 119 -13.56 -22.12 10.02
N GLU A 120 -13.05 -21.71 8.84
CA GLU A 120 -12.67 -20.32 8.52
C GLU A 120 -13.91 -19.48 8.17
N LEU A 121 -14.71 -19.19 9.19
CA LEU A 121 -15.98 -18.47 9.05
C LEU A 121 -15.86 -16.97 9.36
N LEU A 122 -16.74 -16.20 8.72
CA LEU A 122 -17.10 -14.82 9.08
C LEU A 122 -18.53 -14.82 9.60
N VAL A 123 -18.83 -13.96 10.59
CA VAL A 123 -20.17 -13.77 11.16
C VAL A 123 -20.78 -12.42 10.77
N SER A 124 -22.10 -12.35 10.59
CA SER A 124 -22.81 -11.07 10.46
C SER A 124 -22.90 -10.33 11.81
N PHE A 125 -22.83 -9.00 11.79
CA PHE A 125 -23.09 -8.17 12.97
C PHE A 125 -24.57 -7.79 13.03
N ASP A 126 -25.44 -8.79 12.93
CA ASP A 126 -26.88 -8.58 12.91
C ASP A 126 -27.43 -8.24 14.31
N GLY A 127 -28.73 -7.94 14.37
CA GLY A 127 -29.39 -7.37 15.53
C GLY A 127 -29.90 -8.37 16.57
N LEU A 128 -30.32 -7.81 17.69
CA LEU A 128 -31.04 -8.47 18.78
C LEU A 128 -32.54 -8.25 18.58
N ASN A 129 -33.37 -9.29 18.66
CA ASN A 129 -34.82 -9.12 18.71
C ASN A 129 -35.33 -9.35 20.13
N VAL A 130 -36.06 -8.37 20.67
CA VAL A 130 -36.85 -8.54 21.89
C VAL A 130 -38.28 -8.12 21.61
N THR A 131 -39.18 -9.10 21.49
CA THR A 131 -40.61 -8.87 21.25
C THR A 131 -41.40 -9.18 22.50
N LEU A 132 -41.97 -8.13 23.09
CA LEU A 132 -42.85 -8.22 24.25
C LEU A 132 -44.24 -8.74 23.81
N PRO A 133 -44.89 -9.60 24.61
CA PRO A 133 -46.23 -10.11 24.32
C PRO A 133 -47.30 -9.00 24.40
N ASN A 134 -48.56 -9.35 24.10
CA ASN A 134 -49.72 -8.45 24.22
C ASN A 134 -49.70 -7.19 23.33
N LYS A 135 -48.89 -7.18 22.27
CA LYS A 135 -48.92 -6.15 21.23
C LYS A 135 -49.86 -6.55 20.07
N PRO A 136 -50.49 -5.59 19.37
CA PRO A 136 -51.28 -5.90 18.18
C PRO A 136 -50.44 -6.65 17.14
N ALA A 137 -50.93 -7.81 16.70
CA ALA A 137 -50.28 -8.60 15.68
C ALA A 137 -50.22 -7.83 14.35
N ARG A 138 -49.05 -7.86 13.72
CA ARG A 138 -48.82 -7.29 12.40
C ARG A 138 -49.30 -8.23 11.30
N THR A 139 -49.67 -7.64 10.17
CA THR A 139 -50.00 -8.39 8.96
C THR A 139 -48.78 -9.19 8.49
N PRO A 140 -48.96 -10.44 8.00
CA PRO A 140 -47.90 -11.20 7.35
C PRO A 140 -47.21 -10.40 6.24
N TRP A 141 -45.90 -10.57 6.13
CA TRP A 141 -45.04 -9.81 5.22
C TRP A 141 -43.99 -10.74 4.59
N PRO A 142 -44.44 -11.76 3.85
CA PRO A 142 -43.53 -12.77 3.28
C PRO A 142 -42.50 -12.09 2.38
N HIS A 143 -41.25 -12.47 2.54
CA HIS A 143 -40.14 -11.98 1.72
C HIS A 143 -39.04 -13.03 1.58
N VAL A 144 -38.13 -12.78 0.64
CA VAL A 144 -36.80 -13.39 0.56
C VAL A 144 -35.74 -12.32 0.68
N ASP A 145 -34.57 -12.74 1.13
CA ASP A 145 -33.42 -11.89 1.42
C ASP A 145 -32.27 -12.10 0.43
N GLN A 146 -32.60 -12.65 -0.74
CA GLN A 146 -31.67 -12.85 -1.83
C GLN A 146 -32.26 -12.27 -3.10
N SER A 147 -31.51 -11.38 -3.76
CA SER A 147 -31.93 -10.75 -5.01
C SER A 147 -32.22 -11.78 -6.10
N PRO A 148 -33.20 -11.55 -6.99
CA PRO A 148 -33.43 -12.37 -8.18
C PRO A 148 -32.20 -12.46 -9.12
N PHE A 149 -31.25 -11.53 -9.03
CA PHE A 149 -30.00 -11.60 -9.78
C PHE A 149 -29.01 -12.65 -9.21
N ARG A 150 -29.26 -13.19 -8.01
CA ARG A 150 -28.45 -14.24 -7.37
C ARG A 150 -29.19 -15.58 -7.45
N ARG A 151 -28.65 -16.52 -8.23
CA ARG A 151 -29.20 -17.88 -8.39
C ARG A 151 -28.40 -18.89 -7.58
N GLY A 152 -29.08 -19.90 -7.05
CA GLY A 152 -28.47 -20.89 -6.13
C GLY A 152 -28.28 -20.35 -4.69
N LEU A 153 -27.73 -21.17 -3.80
CA LEU A 153 -27.56 -20.85 -2.38
C LEU A 153 -26.36 -19.93 -2.17
N HIS A 154 -26.57 -18.69 -1.74
CA HIS A 154 -25.49 -17.73 -1.42
C HIS A 154 -25.35 -17.44 0.08
N CYS A 155 -26.43 -17.53 0.87
CA CYS A 155 -26.40 -17.26 2.30
C CYS A 155 -27.29 -18.24 3.07
N ILE A 156 -26.81 -18.69 4.23
CA ILE A 156 -27.63 -19.34 5.25
C ILE A 156 -27.81 -18.35 6.38
N GLN A 157 -29.07 -18.01 6.65
CA GLN A 157 -29.44 -17.18 7.79
C GLN A 157 -29.66 -18.03 9.03
N GLY A 158 -29.47 -17.41 10.19
CA GLY A 158 -29.60 -18.10 11.47
C GLY A 158 -30.24 -17.26 12.58
N ILE A 159 -30.99 -17.96 13.43
CA ILE A 159 -31.54 -17.47 14.69
C ILE A 159 -31.01 -18.35 15.81
N ILE A 160 -30.26 -17.75 16.72
CA ILE A 160 -29.98 -18.33 18.03
C ILE A 160 -31.19 -18.02 18.91
N ASN A 161 -31.96 -19.05 19.23
CA ASN A 161 -33.22 -18.90 19.94
C ASN A 161 -32.99 -18.89 21.46
N LEU A 162 -33.39 -17.82 22.15
CA LEU A 162 -33.14 -17.66 23.59
C LEU A 162 -34.42 -17.72 24.45
N SER A 163 -35.57 -17.93 23.82
CA SER A 163 -36.88 -17.99 24.48
C SER A 163 -37.73 -19.12 23.89
N HIS A 164 -38.68 -19.66 24.67
CA HIS A 164 -39.62 -20.66 24.16
C HIS A 164 -40.40 -20.12 22.94
N ALA A 165 -40.56 -20.95 21.91
CA ALA A 165 -41.29 -20.62 20.69
C ALA A 165 -42.29 -21.73 20.37
N GLY A 166 -43.48 -21.67 21.00
CA GLY A 166 -44.57 -22.62 20.82
C GLY A 166 -45.69 -22.14 19.89
N PRO A 167 -46.85 -22.82 19.89
CA PRO A 167 -48.02 -22.49 19.07
C PRO A 167 -48.60 -21.09 19.30
N GLU A 168 -48.44 -20.53 20.50
CA GLU A 168 -48.94 -19.19 20.84
C GLU A 168 -47.86 -18.12 20.72
N ASP A 169 -46.59 -18.49 20.75
CA ASP A 169 -45.48 -17.52 20.82
C ASP A 169 -45.03 -17.03 19.44
N GLY A 170 -44.36 -15.87 19.43
CA GLY A 170 -43.74 -15.33 18.23
C GLY A 170 -42.52 -16.17 17.81
N SER A 171 -42.40 -16.46 16.51
CA SER A 171 -41.29 -17.24 15.96
C SER A 171 -41.11 -16.94 14.47
N LEU A 172 -40.12 -17.56 13.83
CA LEU A 172 -39.98 -17.53 12.38
C LEU A 172 -41.16 -18.28 11.73
N ILE A 173 -41.79 -17.68 10.74
CA ILE A 173 -42.70 -18.37 9.81
C ILE A 173 -42.00 -18.44 8.46
N LEU A 174 -42.02 -19.62 7.85
CA LEU A 174 -41.38 -19.86 6.56
C LEU A 174 -42.23 -20.79 5.70
N LEU A 175 -41.91 -20.85 4.40
CA LEU A 175 -42.49 -21.78 3.44
C LEU A 175 -41.45 -22.87 3.15
N PRO A 176 -41.56 -24.07 3.75
CA PRO A 176 -40.64 -25.16 3.46
C PRO A 176 -40.61 -25.46 1.96
N LYS A 177 -39.43 -25.77 1.40
CA LYS A 177 -39.18 -26.07 -0.02
C LYS A 177 -39.30 -24.90 -0.99
N SER A 178 -39.64 -23.70 -0.51
CA SER A 178 -39.75 -22.52 -1.39
C SER A 178 -38.40 -22.11 -2.00
N ASN A 179 -37.27 -22.38 -1.34
CA ASN A 179 -35.93 -22.16 -1.88
C ASN A 179 -35.67 -22.93 -3.19
N ALA A 180 -36.17 -24.18 -3.29
CA ALA A 180 -36.03 -25.00 -4.49
C ALA A 180 -36.85 -24.46 -5.67
N LEU A 181 -37.93 -23.74 -5.39
CA LEU A 181 -38.81 -23.12 -6.38
C LEU A 181 -38.46 -21.66 -6.68
N SER A 182 -37.52 -21.06 -5.96
CA SER A 182 -37.20 -19.63 -6.04
C SER A 182 -36.78 -19.20 -7.45
N ASP A 183 -35.89 -19.97 -8.09
CA ASP A 183 -35.41 -19.66 -9.44
C ASP A 183 -36.54 -19.80 -10.47
N GLU A 184 -37.37 -20.86 -10.40
CA GLU A 184 -38.56 -21.03 -11.27
C GLU A 184 -39.56 -19.89 -11.09
N PHE A 185 -39.81 -19.49 -9.85
CA PHE A 185 -40.73 -18.40 -9.54
C PHE A 185 -40.28 -17.11 -10.23
N PHE A 186 -39.03 -16.69 -10.04
CA PHE A 186 -38.55 -15.45 -10.65
C PHE A 186 -38.44 -15.53 -12.17
N ASP A 187 -38.15 -16.69 -12.74
CA ASP A 187 -38.05 -16.86 -14.20
C ASP A 187 -39.43 -16.92 -14.89
N THR A 188 -40.51 -17.24 -14.16
CA THR A 188 -41.84 -17.48 -14.77
C THR A 188 -42.93 -16.51 -14.31
N GLN A 189 -42.83 -15.96 -13.10
CA GLN A 189 -43.91 -15.14 -12.49
C GLN A 189 -43.58 -13.65 -12.43
N VAL A 190 -42.30 -13.28 -12.52
CA VAL A 190 -41.86 -11.90 -12.34
C VAL A 190 -41.14 -11.42 -13.60
N ASP A 191 -41.60 -10.32 -14.18
CA ASP A 191 -40.91 -9.69 -15.31
C ASP A 191 -39.48 -9.28 -14.88
N PRO A 192 -38.42 -9.79 -15.55
CA PRO A 192 -37.04 -9.43 -15.27
C PRO A 192 -36.76 -7.93 -15.29
N SER A 193 -37.56 -7.13 -16.01
CA SER A 193 -37.44 -5.67 -16.04
C SER A 193 -37.74 -5.01 -14.68
N THR A 194 -38.43 -5.71 -13.79
CA THR A 194 -38.83 -5.23 -12.45
C THR A 194 -37.90 -5.69 -11.33
N TRP A 195 -36.90 -6.53 -11.65
CA TRP A 195 -35.97 -7.04 -10.65
C TRP A 195 -35.13 -5.93 -10.03
N GLN A 196 -34.88 -6.05 -8.72
CA GLN A 196 -34.01 -5.15 -7.96
C GLN A 196 -32.79 -5.90 -7.45
N GLU A 197 -31.65 -5.20 -7.38
CA GLU A 197 -30.40 -5.75 -6.81
C GLU A 197 -30.42 -5.85 -5.30
N ARG A 198 -31.43 -5.24 -4.65
CA ARG A 198 -31.60 -5.32 -3.21
C ARG A 198 -31.86 -6.77 -2.82
N ASP A 199 -31.05 -7.28 -1.90
CA ASP A 199 -31.19 -8.59 -1.25
C ASP A 199 -32.34 -8.57 -0.22
N PHE A 200 -33.53 -8.15 -0.69
CA PHE A 200 -34.79 -8.08 0.04
C PHE A 200 -35.94 -7.90 -0.96
N ARG A 201 -36.86 -8.86 -1.07
CA ARG A 201 -38.05 -8.82 -1.94
C ARG A 201 -39.26 -9.42 -1.23
N PHE A 202 -40.31 -8.61 -1.06
CA PHE A 202 -41.62 -9.05 -0.58
C PHE A 202 -42.27 -10.07 -1.51
N PHE A 203 -43.41 -10.65 -1.12
CA PHE A 203 -44.35 -11.32 -2.04
C PHE A 203 -45.75 -10.75 -1.86
N SER A 204 -46.46 -10.56 -2.97
CA SER A 204 -47.90 -10.25 -2.93
C SER A 204 -48.72 -11.49 -2.55
N GLU A 205 -49.97 -11.31 -2.17
CA GLU A 205 -50.88 -12.44 -1.90
C GLU A 205 -51.05 -13.35 -3.12
N GLU A 206 -51.10 -12.78 -4.33
CA GLU A 206 -51.18 -13.54 -5.60
C GLU A 206 -49.90 -14.35 -5.86
N GLU A 207 -48.73 -13.75 -5.62
CA GLU A 207 -47.44 -14.44 -5.73
C GLU A 207 -47.32 -15.58 -4.71
N MET A 208 -47.88 -15.41 -3.51
CA MET A 208 -47.93 -16.46 -2.50
C MET A 208 -48.85 -17.63 -2.92
N GLU A 209 -49.98 -17.34 -3.59
CA GLU A 209 -50.88 -18.39 -4.10
C GLU A 209 -50.17 -19.32 -5.10
N TRP A 210 -49.18 -18.82 -5.84
CA TRP A 210 -48.37 -19.66 -6.73
C TRP A 210 -47.59 -20.76 -5.97
N TYR A 211 -47.09 -20.45 -4.77
CA TYR A 211 -46.46 -21.44 -3.89
C TYR A 211 -47.50 -22.38 -3.27
N HIS A 212 -48.64 -21.84 -2.84
CA HIS A 212 -49.75 -22.63 -2.28
C HIS A 212 -50.29 -23.66 -3.27
N ALA A 213 -50.43 -23.29 -4.56
CA ALA A 213 -50.85 -24.18 -5.64
C ALA A 213 -49.87 -25.35 -5.88
N ARG A 214 -48.61 -25.22 -5.45
CA ARG A 214 -47.58 -26.28 -5.49
C ARG A 214 -47.49 -27.06 -4.18
N GLY A 215 -48.45 -26.87 -3.28
CA GLY A 215 -48.49 -27.55 -1.98
C GLY A 215 -47.53 -26.98 -0.93
N VAL A 216 -46.84 -25.87 -1.22
CA VAL A 216 -45.96 -25.20 -0.27
C VAL A 216 -46.80 -24.26 0.60
N LYS A 217 -46.78 -24.49 1.91
CA LYS A 217 -47.61 -23.73 2.87
C LYS A 217 -46.75 -23.14 3.98
N PRO A 218 -47.16 -21.99 4.55
CA PRO A 218 -46.53 -21.41 5.72
C PRO A 218 -46.51 -22.39 6.89
N MET A 219 -45.36 -22.46 7.55
CA MET A 219 -45.13 -23.22 8.77
C MET A 219 -44.46 -22.30 9.79
N LYS A 220 -44.99 -22.30 11.02
CA LYS A 220 -44.30 -21.67 12.16
C LYS A 220 -43.24 -22.63 12.70
N VAL A 221 -42.02 -22.13 12.88
CA VAL A 221 -40.91 -22.90 13.44
C VAL A 221 -41.02 -22.95 14.95
N PHE A 222 -41.02 -24.15 15.54
CA PHE A 222 -40.98 -24.32 16.99
C PHE A 222 -39.55 -24.56 17.48
N ALA A 223 -39.18 -23.88 18.56
CA ALA A 223 -37.83 -23.93 19.11
C ALA A 223 -37.84 -23.71 20.62
N GLU A 224 -36.94 -24.39 21.32
CA GLU A 224 -36.68 -24.20 22.74
C GLU A 224 -35.50 -23.25 22.95
N PRO A 225 -35.35 -22.63 24.14
CA PRO A 225 -34.18 -21.85 24.47
C PRO A 225 -32.89 -22.67 24.29
N GLY A 226 -32.00 -22.18 23.44
CA GLY A 226 -30.73 -22.82 23.09
C GLY A 226 -30.74 -23.56 21.74
N ASP A 227 -31.89 -23.71 21.09
CA ASP A 227 -31.96 -24.21 19.73
C ASP A 227 -31.39 -23.20 18.72
N LEU A 228 -30.85 -23.71 17.62
CA LEU A 228 -30.39 -22.92 16.48
C LEU A 228 -31.27 -23.19 15.26
N ILE A 229 -31.94 -22.16 14.75
CA ILE A 229 -32.78 -22.23 13.55
C ILE A 229 -31.97 -21.71 12.37
N LEU A 230 -31.83 -22.48 11.30
CA LEU A 230 -31.09 -22.10 10.09
C LEU A 230 -32.00 -22.18 8.86
N TRP A 231 -31.86 -21.26 7.91
CA TRP A 231 -32.59 -21.33 6.63
C TRP A 231 -31.81 -20.72 5.46
N ASP A 232 -32.11 -21.21 4.27
CA ASP A 232 -31.63 -20.67 3.00
C ASP A 232 -32.24 -19.28 2.76
N SER A 233 -31.42 -18.28 2.38
CA SER A 233 -31.90 -16.91 2.13
C SER A 233 -32.96 -16.79 1.02
N ARG A 234 -33.13 -17.85 0.20
CA ARG A 234 -34.18 -17.99 -0.82
C ARG A 234 -35.49 -18.57 -0.29
N THR A 235 -35.52 -19.09 0.93
CA THR A 235 -36.74 -19.58 1.58
C THR A 235 -37.63 -18.38 1.94
N ALA A 236 -38.85 -18.33 1.40
CA ALA A 236 -39.79 -17.26 1.72
C ALA A 236 -40.18 -17.32 3.21
N HIS A 237 -40.04 -16.21 3.92
CA HIS A 237 -40.19 -16.17 5.37
C HIS A 237 -40.62 -14.78 5.89
N TRP A 238 -41.02 -14.73 7.16
CA TRP A 238 -41.29 -13.51 7.93
C TRP A 238 -41.32 -13.78 9.44
N GLY A 239 -41.30 -12.71 10.24
CA GLY A 239 -41.51 -12.82 11.69
C GLY A 239 -42.98 -13.04 12.03
N GLY A 240 -43.29 -14.19 12.63
CA GLY A 240 -44.58 -14.50 13.22
C GLY A 240 -44.77 -13.83 14.57
N GLU A 241 -45.91 -13.20 14.76
CA GLU A 241 -46.25 -12.46 15.98
C GLU A 241 -46.84 -13.39 17.04
N PRO A 242 -46.61 -13.12 18.33
CA PRO A 242 -47.28 -13.86 19.41
C PRO A 242 -48.79 -13.62 19.37
N THR A 243 -49.55 -14.64 19.75
CA THR A 243 -50.99 -14.50 19.98
C THR A 243 -51.25 -13.76 21.29
N PRO A 244 -52.47 -13.24 21.52
CA PRO A 244 -52.85 -12.66 22.81
C PRO A 244 -52.76 -13.61 24.01
N GLN A 245 -52.55 -14.92 23.79
CA GLN A 245 -52.41 -15.92 24.84
C GLN A 245 -50.96 -16.12 25.27
N SER A 246 -49.98 -15.67 24.49
CA SER A 246 -48.57 -15.78 24.83
C SER A 246 -48.19 -14.79 25.94
N ASN A 247 -47.44 -15.27 26.92
CA ASN A 247 -46.77 -14.45 27.93
C ASN A 247 -45.25 -14.47 27.76
N THR A 248 -44.75 -15.00 26.64
CA THR A 248 -43.32 -15.16 26.41
C THR A 248 -42.73 -13.87 25.84
N ILE A 249 -41.69 -13.34 26.49
CA ILE A 249 -40.84 -12.30 25.90
C ILE A 249 -39.90 -12.99 24.92
N ARG A 250 -40.26 -12.92 23.63
CA ARG A 250 -39.46 -13.52 22.57
C ARG A 250 -38.12 -12.81 22.50
N THR A 251 -37.04 -13.57 22.67
CA THR A 251 -35.67 -13.06 22.66
C THR A 251 -34.84 -13.92 21.72
N VAL A 252 -34.29 -13.32 20.66
CA VAL A 252 -33.45 -14.04 19.71
C VAL A 252 -32.28 -13.19 19.23
N ILE A 253 -31.19 -13.85 18.88
CA ILE A 253 -30.01 -13.23 18.25
C ILE A 253 -29.95 -13.69 16.80
N TYR A 254 -29.91 -12.74 15.87
CA TYR A 254 -29.65 -13.05 14.47
C TYR A 254 -28.15 -13.24 14.26
N ALA A 255 -27.78 -14.37 13.63
CA ALA A 255 -26.39 -14.69 13.34
C ALA A 255 -26.32 -15.57 12.11
N SER A 256 -25.67 -15.05 11.07
CA SER A 256 -25.38 -15.79 9.84
C SER A 256 -23.88 -15.93 9.71
N PHE A 257 -23.42 -17.05 9.14
CA PHE A 257 -22.01 -17.28 8.91
C PHE A 257 -21.78 -17.75 7.48
N SER A 258 -20.60 -17.41 6.97
CA SER A 258 -20.14 -17.84 5.64
C SER A 258 -18.61 -17.91 5.63
N PRO A 259 -18.01 -18.69 4.71
CA PRO A 259 -16.56 -18.77 4.59
C PRO A 259 -15.90 -17.41 4.36
N ALA A 260 -14.77 -17.19 5.01
CA ALA A 260 -13.93 -16.02 4.77
C ALA A 260 -13.44 -15.95 3.31
N SER A 261 -13.25 -17.10 2.65
CA SER A 261 -12.85 -17.19 1.25
C SER A 261 -13.86 -16.61 0.25
N LEU A 262 -15.13 -16.46 0.64
CA LEU A 262 -16.15 -15.80 -0.19
C LEU A 262 -16.11 -14.27 -0.07
N ALA A 263 -15.40 -13.72 0.91
CA ALA A 263 -15.38 -12.29 1.15
C ALA A 263 -14.41 -11.57 0.22
N SER A 264 -14.89 -10.53 -0.44
CA SER A 264 -14.01 -9.61 -1.16
C SER A 264 -13.18 -8.77 -0.17
N LYS A 265 -12.04 -8.24 -0.63
CA LYS A 265 -11.23 -7.30 0.18
C LYS A 265 -12.03 -6.07 0.62
N GLU A 266 -12.95 -5.59 -0.21
CA GLU A 266 -13.82 -4.47 0.13
C GLU A 266 -14.85 -4.85 1.20
N SER A 267 -15.43 -6.06 1.11
CA SER A 267 -16.33 -6.58 2.14
C SER A 267 -15.63 -6.68 3.50
N LEU A 268 -14.40 -7.22 3.52
CA LEU A 268 -13.59 -7.31 4.75
C LEU A 268 -13.26 -5.92 5.31
N LYS A 269 -12.94 -4.95 4.45
CA LYS A 269 -12.71 -3.56 4.87
C LYS A 269 -13.96 -2.93 5.48
N ARG A 270 -15.14 -3.08 4.85
CA ARG A 270 -16.41 -2.57 5.39
C ARG A 270 -16.79 -3.26 6.70
N LYS A 271 -16.51 -4.55 6.82
CA LYS A 271 -16.75 -5.31 8.05
C LYS A 271 -15.81 -4.86 9.17
N LYS A 272 -14.54 -4.57 8.85
CA LYS A 272 -13.60 -3.91 9.78
C LYS A 272 -14.09 -2.55 10.23
N GLU A 273 -14.57 -1.70 9.33
CA GLU A 273 -15.19 -0.42 9.67
C GLU A 273 -16.38 -0.61 10.63
N ALA A 274 -17.26 -1.56 10.34
CA ALA A 274 -18.41 -1.86 11.19
C ALA A 274 -18.00 -2.33 12.59
N PHE A 275 -16.95 -3.17 12.68
CA PHE A 275 -16.41 -3.64 13.94
C PHE A 275 -15.76 -2.53 14.77
N GLU A 276 -14.86 -1.73 14.16
CA GLU A 276 -14.14 -0.64 14.84
C GLU A 276 -15.06 0.50 15.29
N SER A 277 -16.21 0.66 14.62
CA SER A 277 -17.22 1.67 14.96
C SER A 277 -18.42 1.13 15.75
N PHE A 278 -18.39 -0.15 16.16
CA PHE A 278 -19.47 -0.85 16.86
C PHE A 278 -20.83 -0.78 16.17
N ARG A 279 -20.84 -0.74 14.83
CA ARG A 279 -22.05 -0.69 14.01
C ARG A 279 -22.53 -2.10 13.65
N ALA A 280 -23.83 -2.30 13.66
CA ALA A 280 -24.44 -3.51 13.11
C ALA A 280 -24.33 -3.54 11.57
N THR A 281 -24.47 -4.74 11.01
CA THR A 281 -24.53 -4.97 9.56
C THR A 281 -25.87 -5.60 9.18
N ALA A 282 -26.10 -5.80 7.87
CA ALA A 282 -27.11 -6.76 7.41
C ALA A 282 -26.71 -8.21 7.74
N HIS A 283 -27.59 -9.16 7.40
CA HIS A 283 -27.38 -10.60 7.64
C HIS A 283 -26.23 -11.21 6.83
N TRP A 284 -25.74 -10.56 5.77
CA TRP A 284 -24.63 -11.08 4.96
C TRP A 284 -23.28 -10.95 5.68
N PRO A 285 -22.49 -12.04 5.85
CA PRO A 285 -21.20 -11.96 6.54
C PRO A 285 -19.99 -11.66 5.62
N HIS A 286 -20.08 -11.97 4.33
CA HIS A 286 -18.97 -11.91 3.37
C HIS A 286 -19.20 -10.95 2.18
N ASP A 287 -20.43 -10.58 1.90
CA ASP A 287 -20.83 -9.73 0.78
C ASP A 287 -21.89 -8.73 1.25
N ASN A 288 -22.25 -7.74 0.43
CA ASN A 288 -23.30 -6.74 0.71
C ASN A 288 -23.27 -6.17 2.16
N ILE A 289 -22.07 -5.81 2.63
CA ILE A 289 -21.84 -5.33 4.00
C ILE A 289 -22.43 -3.92 4.18
N MET A 290 -23.71 -3.88 4.52
CA MET A 290 -24.48 -2.66 4.78
C MET A 290 -24.40 -2.27 6.25
N LEU A 291 -23.66 -1.19 6.55
CA LEU A 291 -23.54 -0.65 7.90
C LEU A 291 -24.85 0.03 8.32
N ARG A 292 -25.34 -0.28 9.53
CA ARG A 292 -26.48 0.41 10.14
C ARG A 292 -26.00 1.59 10.97
N ASP A 293 -26.74 2.69 10.97
CA ASP A 293 -26.40 3.85 11.79
C ASP A 293 -26.54 3.50 13.28
N ASN A 294 -25.54 3.88 14.07
CA ASN A 294 -25.53 3.62 15.51
C ASN A 294 -26.19 4.76 16.31
N ILE A 295 -26.42 5.90 15.66
CA ILE A 295 -27.02 7.10 16.25
C ILE A 295 -28.47 7.17 15.78
N ILE A 296 -29.39 6.98 16.73
CA ILE A 296 -30.83 7.07 16.48
C ILE A 296 -31.32 8.48 16.80
N HIS A 297 -32.21 8.98 15.95
CA HIS A 297 -32.93 10.23 16.19
C HIS A 297 -34.38 9.94 16.62
N LEU A 298 -34.86 10.72 17.58
CA LEU A 298 -36.26 10.78 17.98
C LEU A 298 -37.13 11.34 16.84
N PRO A 299 -38.47 11.14 16.88
CA PRO A 299 -39.37 11.64 15.83
C PRO A 299 -39.31 13.17 15.59
N ASP A 300 -38.86 13.94 16.58
CA ASP A 300 -38.65 15.39 16.49
C ASP A 300 -37.29 15.79 15.87
N GLY A 301 -36.46 14.81 15.51
CA GLY A 301 -35.13 14.98 14.92
C GLY A 301 -33.99 15.10 15.94
N ALA A 302 -34.28 15.21 17.24
CA ALA A 302 -33.26 15.22 18.29
C ALA A 302 -32.56 13.86 18.38
N VAL A 303 -31.27 13.84 18.74
CA VAL A 303 -30.55 12.60 19.00
C VAL A 303 -31.17 11.92 20.23
N ASP A 304 -31.50 10.63 20.14
CA ASP A 304 -32.00 9.88 21.28
C ASP A 304 -30.96 9.90 22.42
N PRO A 305 -31.29 10.42 23.61
CA PRO A 305 -30.33 10.54 24.71
C PRO A 305 -29.82 9.18 25.21
N ARG A 306 -30.48 8.09 24.85
CA ARG A 306 -30.09 6.71 25.20
C ARG A 306 -29.04 6.12 24.26
N ASN A 307 -28.66 6.83 23.19
CA ASN A 307 -27.65 6.37 22.24
C ASN A 307 -26.33 6.02 22.93
N ARG A 308 -25.70 4.94 22.47
CA ARG A 308 -24.39 4.50 22.92
C ARG A 308 -23.42 4.42 21.75
N THR A 309 -22.22 4.97 21.94
CA THR A 309 -21.14 4.92 20.95
C THR A 309 -20.29 3.66 21.03
N LYS A 310 -20.46 2.87 22.10
CA LYS A 310 -19.77 1.60 22.34
C LYS A 310 -20.65 0.67 23.20
N PRO A 311 -20.42 -0.66 23.21
CA PRO A 311 -21.16 -1.59 24.06
C PRO A 311 -20.96 -1.28 25.56
N VAL A 312 -21.93 -1.69 26.38
CA VAL A 312 -21.84 -1.55 27.85
C VAL A 312 -20.82 -2.53 28.41
N GLU A 313 -20.91 -3.79 27.99
CA GLU A 313 -19.94 -4.82 28.33
C GLU A 313 -19.17 -5.16 27.05
N GLU A 314 -17.93 -4.66 26.96
CA GLU A 314 -17.05 -4.95 25.83
C GLU A 314 -16.71 -6.46 25.79
N PRO A 315 -16.69 -7.09 24.60
CA PRO A 315 -16.33 -8.49 24.46
C PRO A 315 -14.83 -8.70 24.71
N GLU A 316 -14.47 -9.93 25.04
CA GLU A 316 -13.07 -10.34 25.08
C GLU A 316 -12.58 -10.56 23.64
N TYR A 317 -11.58 -9.80 23.21
CA TYR A 317 -11.00 -9.88 21.86
C TYR A 317 -10.11 -11.11 21.70
N THR A 318 -10.73 -12.29 21.62
CA THR A 318 -10.05 -13.56 21.33
C THR A 318 -9.73 -13.69 19.85
N ASP A 319 -8.78 -14.57 19.52
CA ASP A 319 -8.44 -14.90 18.13
C ASP A 319 -9.69 -15.35 17.36
N GLN A 320 -10.50 -16.24 17.93
CA GLN A 320 -11.75 -16.70 17.32
C GLN A 320 -12.74 -15.55 17.04
N LEU A 321 -12.87 -14.59 17.96
CA LEU A 321 -13.69 -13.41 17.74
C LEU A 321 -13.16 -12.57 16.58
N LEU A 322 -11.85 -12.32 16.55
CA LEU A 322 -11.21 -11.54 15.49
C LEU A 322 -11.32 -12.24 14.12
N GLN A 323 -11.28 -13.58 14.08
CA GLN A 323 -11.60 -14.39 12.89
C GLN A 323 -12.99 -14.05 12.36
N LEU A 324 -13.98 -14.28 13.21
CA LEU A 324 -15.39 -14.17 12.87
C LEU A 324 -15.73 -12.73 12.50
N ALA A 325 -15.09 -11.76 13.16
CA ALA A 325 -15.19 -10.34 12.88
C ALA A 325 -14.54 -9.94 11.54
N GLY A 326 -13.76 -10.82 10.90
CA GLY A 326 -13.00 -10.49 9.68
C GLY A 326 -11.85 -9.51 9.96
N ILE A 327 -11.38 -9.48 11.21
CA ILE A 327 -10.30 -8.60 11.71
C ILE A 327 -8.97 -9.34 11.73
N PHE A 328 -8.99 -10.66 11.52
CA PHE A 328 -7.88 -11.52 11.86
C PHE A 328 -6.53 -11.05 11.33
N VAL A 329 -5.63 -10.99 12.30
CA VAL A 329 -4.20 -10.72 12.27
C VAL A 329 -3.52 -11.74 11.34
N GLN A 330 -2.67 -11.28 10.41
CA GLN A 330 -1.80 -12.14 9.59
C GLN A 330 -0.68 -12.86 10.38
N GLN A 331 -0.90 -13.22 11.65
CA GLN A 331 0.05 -13.93 12.49
C GLN A 331 -0.64 -15.16 13.11
N GLN A 332 0.03 -16.31 13.03
CA GLN A 332 -0.33 -17.61 13.63
C GLN A 332 -1.33 -18.50 12.87
N THR A 333 -0.85 -19.19 11.83
CA THR A 333 -1.36 -20.55 11.53
C THR A 333 -0.30 -21.49 10.94
N SER A 334 0.99 -21.10 10.95
CA SER A 334 2.09 -22.00 10.57
C SER A 334 2.93 -22.50 11.74
N LEU A 335 2.82 -21.92 12.95
CA LEU A 335 3.74 -22.27 14.05
C LEU A 335 3.31 -23.53 14.83
N PHE A 336 2.01 -23.83 14.93
CA PHE A 336 1.53 -24.93 15.77
C PHE A 336 1.70 -26.32 15.13
N LEU A 337 1.75 -26.39 13.79
CA LEU A 337 2.06 -27.62 13.06
C LEU A 337 3.57 -27.90 13.00
N ILE A 338 4.40 -26.86 12.96
CA ILE A 338 5.85 -26.98 12.85
C ILE A 338 6.51 -27.37 14.18
N ILE A 339 5.96 -26.93 15.33
CA ILE A 339 6.55 -27.25 16.65
C ILE A 339 6.43 -28.76 16.97
N LYS A 340 5.40 -29.46 16.49
CA LYS A 340 5.30 -30.92 16.63
C LYS A 340 6.24 -31.71 15.70
N GLU A 341 6.66 -31.14 14.57
CA GLU A 341 7.66 -31.75 13.68
C GLU A 341 9.10 -31.51 14.15
N ILE A 342 9.37 -30.38 14.83
CA ILE A 342 10.72 -30.03 15.30
C ILE A 342 11.15 -30.87 16.51
N GLU A 343 10.23 -31.36 17.34
CA GLU A 343 10.57 -32.28 18.44
C GLU A 343 10.94 -33.70 17.94
N SER A 344 10.69 -34.01 16.67
CA SER A 344 10.97 -35.32 16.06
C SER A 344 12.36 -35.43 15.42
N ILE A 345 13.10 -34.34 15.23
CA ILE A 345 14.34 -34.34 14.43
C ILE A 345 15.47 -33.67 15.23
N GLY A 346 15.77 -34.26 16.39
CA GLY A 346 17.02 -34.03 17.09
C GLY A 346 18.13 -34.94 16.55
N SER A 347 19.34 -34.38 16.50
CA SER A 347 20.67 -35.02 16.38
C SER A 347 21.19 -35.43 15.00
N HIS A 348 22.20 -34.70 14.48
CA HIS A 348 23.54 -35.22 14.19
C HIS A 348 24.53 -34.14 13.67
N SER A 349 25.61 -33.96 14.43
CA SER A 349 27.03 -33.76 14.06
C SER A 349 27.46 -32.67 13.05
N LEU A 350 28.18 -31.68 13.57
CA LEU A 350 29.17 -30.84 12.88
C LEU A 350 30.46 -31.62 12.61
N ALA A 351 31.11 -31.42 11.44
CA ALA A 351 32.57 -31.41 11.30
C ALA A 351 33.04 -30.92 9.90
N SER A 352 33.90 -29.89 9.91
CA SER A 352 35.09 -29.63 9.08
C SER A 352 35.05 -29.77 7.55
N PHE A 353 35.53 -28.74 6.83
CA PHE A 353 36.77 -28.81 6.02
C PHE A 353 37.21 -27.41 5.55
N SER A 354 38.53 -27.25 5.44
CA SER A 354 39.32 -26.04 5.16
C SER A 354 40.03 -26.11 3.80
N PHE A 355 40.81 -25.06 3.48
CA PHE A 355 41.79 -24.84 2.37
C PHE A 355 41.26 -24.03 1.16
N SER A 356 42.02 -23.21 0.42
CA SER A 356 43.28 -22.43 0.59
C SER A 356 43.46 -21.56 -0.67
N PHE A 357 44.28 -20.51 -0.59
CA PHE A 357 44.40 -19.37 -1.51
C PHE A 357 45.33 -19.56 -2.75
N SER A 358 44.92 -18.97 -3.90
CA SER A 358 45.69 -18.12 -4.86
C SER A 358 46.72 -18.76 -5.85
N PRO A 359 47.31 -18.00 -6.83
CA PRO A 359 46.69 -17.34 -8.01
C PRO A 359 47.58 -17.48 -9.30
N ALA A 360 47.12 -17.07 -10.50
CA ALA A 360 48.02 -16.69 -11.61
C ALA A 360 47.31 -15.94 -12.76
N PHE A 361 47.82 -14.75 -13.09
CA PHE A 361 47.59 -14.00 -14.35
C PHE A 361 48.58 -14.45 -15.43
N PRO A 362 48.27 -14.24 -16.73
CA PRO A 362 49.13 -13.35 -17.53
C PRO A 362 48.36 -12.45 -18.55
N PRO A 363 49.07 -11.49 -19.21
CA PRO A 363 48.50 -10.23 -19.71
C PRO A 363 48.67 -10.06 -21.26
N PRO A 364 48.78 -8.85 -21.86
CA PRO A 364 47.79 -8.28 -22.79
C PRO A 364 48.35 -7.98 -24.20
N LEU A 365 47.50 -7.72 -25.21
CA LEU A 365 47.97 -7.06 -26.45
C LEU A 365 46.94 -6.07 -27.04
N HIS A 366 47.45 -4.84 -27.22
CA HIS A 366 46.90 -3.68 -27.93
C HIS A 366 46.69 -3.93 -29.44
N GLN A 367 45.74 -3.20 -30.05
CA GLN A 367 45.99 -2.21 -31.13
C GLN A 367 44.69 -1.53 -31.64
N ASN A 368 44.72 -0.20 -31.76
CA ASN A 368 43.73 0.66 -32.47
C ASN A 368 44.20 0.91 -33.94
N PRO A 369 43.54 1.77 -34.74
CA PRO A 369 42.36 1.57 -35.59
C PRO A 369 42.71 1.81 -37.10
N PRO A 370 41.75 1.80 -38.05
CA PRO A 370 41.63 3.03 -38.86
C PRO A 370 40.22 3.39 -39.43
N ALA A 371 40.01 4.71 -39.49
CA ALA A 371 39.44 5.58 -40.52
C ALA A 371 38.34 5.12 -41.52
N SER A 372 37.19 5.81 -41.39
CA SER A 372 36.33 6.45 -42.41
C SER A 372 36.49 6.14 -43.91
N ALA A 373 35.39 5.71 -44.54
CA ALA A 373 35.04 6.07 -45.91
C ALA A 373 33.50 6.07 -46.12
N SER A 374 33.00 7.19 -46.63
CA SER A 374 31.61 7.48 -46.98
C SER A 374 31.19 6.83 -48.31
N ILE A 375 30.02 6.19 -48.35
CA ILE A 375 29.33 5.82 -49.60
C ILE A 375 27.84 6.19 -49.48
N GLN A 376 27.41 7.12 -50.35
CA GLN A 376 26.01 7.46 -50.59
C GLN A 376 25.35 6.35 -51.43
N MET A 377 24.15 5.91 -51.05
CA MET A 377 23.22 5.19 -51.93
C MET A 377 21.83 5.82 -51.84
N GLU A 378 21.31 6.25 -52.99
CA GLU A 378 19.95 6.78 -53.17
C GLU A 378 18.89 5.69 -52.98
N PHE A 379 17.84 5.99 -52.20
CA PHE A 379 16.65 5.13 -52.05
C PHE A 379 15.62 5.39 -53.16
N PRO A 380 14.84 4.36 -53.60
CA PRO A 380 13.71 4.57 -54.51
C PRO A 380 12.58 5.39 -53.85
N ARG A 381 11.98 6.30 -54.61
CA ARG A 381 10.94 7.25 -54.15
C ARG A 381 9.71 6.55 -53.52
N LYS A 382 9.30 7.04 -52.35
CA LYS A 382 8.14 6.57 -51.56
C LYS A 382 6.81 6.83 -52.27
N ARG A 383 5.87 5.89 -52.14
CA ARG A 383 4.47 6.00 -52.59
C ARG A 383 3.64 6.75 -51.54
N ALA A 384 2.80 7.69 -51.98
CA ALA A 384 1.90 8.44 -51.10
C ALA A 384 0.90 7.54 -50.36
N GLN A 385 0.72 7.74 -49.05
CA GLN A 385 -0.27 7.01 -48.24
C GLN A 385 -1.73 7.43 -48.54
N ILE A 386 -1.97 8.65 -49.03
CA ILE A 386 -3.30 9.14 -49.43
C ILE A 386 -3.20 9.81 -50.80
N ALA A 387 -4.04 9.39 -51.75
CA ALA A 387 -4.15 10.03 -53.06
C ALA A 387 -5.05 11.28 -52.99
N CYS A 388 -4.70 12.35 -53.71
CA CYS A 388 -5.53 13.55 -53.79
C CYS A 388 -6.92 13.26 -54.37
N LYS A 389 -7.91 14.14 -54.13
CA LYS A 389 -9.29 13.97 -54.60
C LYS A 389 -9.37 13.74 -56.11
N PHE A 390 -8.60 14.49 -56.90
CA PHE A 390 -8.61 14.39 -58.36
C PHE A 390 -8.12 13.02 -58.86
N CYS A 391 -6.96 12.55 -58.37
CA CYS A 391 -6.42 11.23 -58.72
C CYS A 391 -7.31 10.09 -58.21
N ARG A 392 -7.94 10.27 -57.04
CA ARG A 392 -8.89 9.31 -56.45
C ARG A 392 -10.16 9.17 -57.29
N HIS A 393 -10.74 10.29 -57.75
CA HIS A 393 -11.94 10.26 -58.59
C HIS A 393 -11.67 9.66 -59.98
N ARG A 394 -10.48 9.93 -60.55
CA ARG A 394 -10.04 9.37 -61.84
C ARG A 394 -9.45 7.95 -61.73
N LYS A 395 -9.42 7.35 -60.54
CA LYS A 395 -8.84 6.02 -60.23
C LYS A 395 -7.41 5.84 -60.79
N ARG A 396 -6.55 6.86 -60.67
CA ARG A 396 -5.14 6.81 -61.12
C ARG A 396 -4.17 6.94 -59.95
N LYS A 397 -2.92 6.49 -60.14
CA LYS A 397 -1.87 6.55 -59.12
C LYS A 397 -1.45 8.00 -58.87
N CYS A 398 -1.33 8.37 -57.60
CA CYS A 398 -0.88 9.68 -57.12
C CYS A 398 0.49 9.51 -56.47
N ASP A 399 1.44 10.39 -56.80
CA ASP A 399 2.80 10.39 -56.26
C ASP A 399 2.89 11.13 -54.91
N GLY A 400 1.93 11.99 -54.58
CA GLY A 400 1.80 12.61 -53.26
C GLY A 400 2.60 13.89 -53.05
N GLU A 401 3.24 14.42 -54.09
CA GLU A 401 4.01 15.66 -53.98
C GLU A 401 3.08 16.86 -53.68
N ARG A 402 3.54 17.78 -52.82
CA ARG A 402 2.83 19.02 -52.45
C ARG A 402 3.62 20.23 -52.97
N PRO A 403 2.95 21.28 -53.49
CA PRO A 403 1.52 21.62 -53.35
C PRO A 403 0.57 20.92 -54.34
N ALA A 404 1.08 20.32 -55.42
CA ALA A 404 0.27 19.53 -56.34
C ALA A 404 1.05 18.31 -56.84
N CYS A 405 0.42 17.13 -56.77
CA CYS A 405 0.98 15.88 -57.27
C CYS A 405 1.35 16.01 -58.77
N GLY A 406 2.39 15.31 -59.24
CA GLY A 406 2.95 15.50 -60.58
C GLY A 406 1.93 15.25 -61.70
N PHE A 407 0.98 14.36 -61.46
CA PHE A 407 -0.11 14.10 -62.40
C PHE A 407 -1.14 15.24 -62.48
N CYS A 408 -1.45 15.88 -61.35
CA CYS A 408 -2.36 17.03 -61.33
C CYS A 408 -1.69 18.29 -61.89
N ALA A 409 -0.39 18.48 -61.62
CA ALA A 409 0.40 19.58 -62.18
C ALA A 409 0.44 19.52 -63.72
N ASN A 410 0.72 18.35 -64.29
CA ASN A 410 0.76 18.16 -65.74
C ASN A 410 -0.62 18.21 -66.40
N ALA A 411 -1.68 17.85 -65.69
CA ALA A 411 -3.06 17.90 -66.19
C ALA A 411 -3.72 19.28 -66.02
N GLY A 412 -3.03 20.26 -65.41
CA GLY A 412 -3.59 21.58 -65.09
C GLY A 412 -4.80 21.53 -64.15
N ALA A 413 -4.93 20.48 -63.35
CA ALA A 413 -6.12 20.21 -62.53
C ALA A 413 -5.89 20.59 -61.06
N GLN A 414 -6.94 21.06 -60.40
CA GLN A 414 -6.88 21.44 -58.99
C GLN A 414 -6.66 20.21 -58.10
N CYS A 415 -5.52 20.19 -57.39
CA CYS A 415 -5.08 19.08 -56.55
C CYS A 415 -5.41 19.38 -55.08
N GLU A 416 -6.39 18.67 -54.51
CA GLU A 416 -6.85 18.91 -53.14
C GLU A 416 -6.75 17.62 -52.31
N TYR A 417 -6.16 17.71 -51.12
CA TYR A 417 -6.06 16.63 -50.12
C TYR A 417 -7.02 16.94 -48.96
N GLN A 418 -7.74 15.94 -48.45
CA GLN A 418 -8.63 16.12 -47.28
C GLN A 418 -7.80 16.15 -46.00
N GLU A 419 -8.00 17.17 -45.16
CA GLU A 419 -7.46 17.22 -43.79
C GLU A 419 -8.47 16.58 -42.83
N GLY A 420 -8.06 15.52 -42.12
CA GLY A 420 -8.80 14.93 -41.01
C GLY A 420 -8.42 15.59 -39.67
N PRO A 421 -9.14 15.29 -38.57
CA PRO A 421 -8.85 15.87 -37.25
C PRO A 421 -7.46 15.44 -36.78
N ASN A 422 -6.70 16.38 -36.22
CA ASN A 422 -5.33 16.21 -35.70
C ASN A 422 -5.18 15.02 -34.75
N GLU A 423 -4.75 13.88 -35.26
CA GLU A 423 -3.90 12.95 -34.50
C GLU A 423 -2.46 13.44 -34.65
N LYS A 424 -1.82 13.80 -33.53
CA LYS A 424 -0.42 14.25 -33.49
C LYS A 424 0.48 13.18 -34.16
N SER A 425 1.34 13.62 -35.08
CA SER A 425 2.19 12.71 -35.87
C SER A 425 3.35 12.15 -35.03
N ASP A 426 3.84 10.96 -35.36
CA ASP A 426 4.99 10.32 -34.68
C ASP A 426 6.31 11.11 -34.82
N ALA A 427 6.38 12.07 -35.76
CA ALA A 427 7.50 12.99 -35.88
C ALA A 427 7.54 14.00 -34.71
N ASP A 428 6.39 14.45 -34.22
CA ASP A 428 6.31 15.40 -33.10
C ASP A 428 6.73 14.74 -31.77
N LYS A 429 6.39 13.46 -31.57
CA LYS A 429 6.85 12.69 -30.39
C LYS A 429 8.36 12.45 -30.42
N THR A 430 8.92 12.20 -31.60
CA THR A 430 10.37 12.00 -31.75
C THR A 430 11.13 13.31 -31.51
N GLN A 431 10.58 14.44 -31.98
CA GLN A 431 11.13 15.76 -31.73
C GLN A 431 11.06 16.14 -30.25
N GLU A 432 9.94 15.85 -29.57
CA GLU A 432 9.80 16.05 -28.12
C GLU A 432 10.79 15.21 -27.30
N ILE A 433 11.04 13.95 -27.72
CA ILE A 433 12.06 13.09 -27.10
C ILE A 433 13.47 13.65 -27.32
N LEU A 434 13.78 14.15 -28.52
CA LEU A 434 15.08 14.74 -28.84
C LEU A 434 15.32 16.05 -28.08
N GLU A 435 14.31 16.92 -27.98
CA GLU A 435 14.38 18.15 -27.17
C GLU A 435 14.57 17.83 -25.68
N ARG A 436 13.92 16.76 -25.20
CA ARG A 436 14.10 16.28 -23.82
C ARG A 436 15.49 15.68 -23.59
N LEU A 437 16.04 14.97 -24.57
CA LEU A 437 17.43 14.47 -24.53
C LEU A 437 18.44 15.62 -24.56
N GLU A 438 18.20 16.67 -25.35
CA GLU A 438 19.06 17.86 -25.41
C GLU A 438 19.03 18.65 -24.08
N GLN A 439 17.85 18.82 -23.47
CA GLN A 439 17.73 19.41 -22.14
C GLN A 439 18.45 18.56 -21.07
N LEU A 440 18.35 17.23 -21.15
CA LEU A 440 19.04 16.31 -20.25
C LEU A 440 20.57 16.35 -20.45
N GLU A 441 21.05 16.43 -21.69
CA GLU A 441 22.48 16.59 -21.98
C GLU A 441 23.02 17.91 -21.45
N ASN A 442 22.28 19.01 -21.57
CA ASN A 442 22.68 20.32 -21.07
C ASN A 442 22.77 20.35 -19.53
N LEU A 443 21.83 19.71 -18.84
CA LEU A 443 21.86 19.54 -17.37
C LEU A 443 23.02 18.64 -16.91
N VAL A 444 23.30 17.55 -17.64
CA VAL A 444 24.45 16.67 -17.33
C VAL A 444 25.77 17.39 -17.60
N ARG A 445 25.86 18.20 -18.66
CA ARG A 445 27.03 19.07 -18.91
C ARG A 445 27.21 20.09 -17.79
N GLN A 446 26.14 20.70 -17.28
CA GLN A 446 26.20 21.60 -16.12
C GLN A 446 26.67 20.88 -14.84
N GLN A 447 26.14 19.68 -14.56
CA GLN A 447 26.57 18.86 -13.42
C GLN A 447 28.03 18.43 -13.53
N SER A 448 28.46 18.00 -14.72
CA SER A 448 29.84 17.61 -15.02
C SER A 448 30.79 18.80 -14.94
N THR A 449 30.42 19.99 -15.44
CA THR A 449 31.25 21.20 -15.34
C THR A 449 31.34 21.71 -13.90
N MET A 450 30.30 21.63 -13.07
CA MET A 450 30.40 21.98 -11.65
C MET A 450 31.31 21.02 -10.87
N ILE A 451 31.19 19.72 -11.10
CA ILE A 451 32.05 18.71 -10.46
C ILE A 451 33.51 18.84 -10.94
N THR A 452 33.71 19.11 -12.24
CA THR A 452 35.04 19.32 -12.83
C THR A 452 35.67 20.63 -12.35
N THR A 453 34.92 21.73 -12.27
CA THR A 453 35.43 23.01 -11.74
C THR A 453 35.77 22.94 -10.25
N VAL A 454 35.07 22.10 -9.46
CA VAL A 454 35.45 21.81 -8.07
C VAL A 454 36.75 20.98 -8.03
N SER A 455 36.89 19.95 -8.86
CA SER A 455 38.13 19.16 -9.00
C SER A 455 39.32 19.99 -9.48
N GLU A 456 39.15 20.87 -10.47
CA GLU A 456 40.20 21.74 -11.01
C GLU A 456 40.66 22.80 -10.00
N ARG A 457 39.74 23.30 -9.16
CA ARG A 457 40.08 24.23 -8.06
C ARG A 457 40.86 23.55 -6.93
N LEU A 458 40.64 22.25 -6.70
CA LEU A 458 41.40 21.44 -5.73
C LEU A 458 42.83 21.14 -6.20
N ILE A 459 43.05 21.03 -7.51
CA ILE A 459 44.40 20.91 -8.09
C ILE A 459 45.14 22.26 -8.02
N ALA A 460 44.42 23.38 -8.15
CA ALA A 460 45.01 24.73 -8.08
C ALA A 460 45.38 25.18 -6.65
N SER A 461 44.77 24.63 -5.60
CA SER A 461 45.07 24.98 -4.20
C SER A 461 46.21 24.17 -3.56
N GLY A 462 46.88 23.31 -4.33
CA GLY A 462 48.03 22.51 -3.89
C GLY A 462 49.34 23.26 -3.61
N SER A 463 49.37 24.60 -3.71
CA SER A 463 50.53 25.41 -3.33
C SER A 463 50.31 26.16 -2.00
N SER A 464 50.66 25.45 -0.91
CA SER A 464 51.00 25.87 0.47
C SER A 464 50.25 27.06 1.13
N PRO A 465 49.57 26.87 2.28
CA PRO A 465 48.96 27.97 3.03
C PRO A 465 49.96 28.64 3.97
N ALA A 466 50.09 29.98 3.88
CA ALA A 466 50.54 30.80 5.00
C ALA A 466 49.29 31.20 5.82
N ALA A 467 49.28 30.84 7.10
CA ALA A 467 48.15 31.04 8.01
C ALA A 467 47.85 32.54 8.27
N PRO A 468 46.56 32.93 8.42
CA PRO A 468 46.20 34.16 9.10
C PRO A 468 45.67 33.92 10.52
N ASN A 469 46.06 34.82 11.42
CA ASN A 469 45.78 34.82 12.87
C ASN A 469 44.29 34.97 13.24
N PRO A 470 43.84 34.36 14.36
CA PRO A 470 42.50 34.57 14.90
C PRO A 470 42.50 35.76 15.87
N SER A 471 42.25 36.96 15.35
CA SER A 471 41.89 38.11 16.19
C SER A 471 41.27 39.20 15.33
N GLN A 472 39.95 39.11 15.10
CA GLN A 472 39.01 40.23 14.92
C GLN A 472 37.63 39.69 14.46
N LEU A 473 36.85 39.19 15.41
CA LEU A 473 35.41 38.99 15.27
C LEU A 473 34.73 39.77 16.40
N SER A 474 34.67 41.09 16.23
CA SER A 474 33.81 41.99 16.99
C SER A 474 33.69 43.30 16.24
N ALA A 475 32.54 43.51 15.58
CA ALA A 475 31.84 44.80 15.45
C ALA A 475 30.70 44.64 14.42
N TYR A 476 29.51 44.37 14.92
CA TYR A 476 28.25 44.67 14.24
C TYR A 476 28.02 46.19 14.34
N VAL A 477 27.98 46.93 13.23
CA VAL A 477 27.21 48.17 13.00
C VAL A 477 26.99 48.33 11.47
N PRO A 478 25.80 48.75 11.00
CA PRO A 478 25.31 48.50 9.64
C PRO A 478 25.76 49.56 8.64
N LEU A 479 25.94 49.17 7.36
CA LEU A 479 26.13 50.12 6.26
C LEU A 479 25.08 49.94 5.16
N ALA A 480 24.58 51.08 4.74
CA ALA A 480 23.44 51.32 3.88
C ALA A 480 23.52 50.69 2.48
N SER A 481 22.33 50.52 1.91
CA SER A 481 22.03 50.12 0.53
C SER A 481 22.88 50.86 -0.52
N PRO A 482 23.38 50.16 -1.55
CA PRO A 482 23.59 50.77 -2.85
C PRO A 482 22.34 50.55 -3.71
N THR A 483 21.65 51.65 -3.97
CA THR A 483 20.83 51.87 -5.17
C THR A 483 21.50 51.31 -6.43
N CYS A 484 20.83 50.41 -7.14
CA CYS A 484 21.13 50.11 -8.53
C CYS A 484 20.17 50.93 -9.41
N SER A 485 20.75 51.87 -10.14
CA SER A 485 20.05 52.83 -10.99
C SER A 485 19.33 52.18 -12.16
N SER A 486 18.11 52.67 -12.39
CA SER A 486 17.26 52.47 -13.55
C SER A 486 18.02 52.65 -14.88
N VAL A 487 18.03 51.59 -15.69
CA VAL A 487 17.91 51.72 -17.15
C VAL A 487 16.74 50.83 -17.56
N MET A 488 15.60 51.49 -17.78
CA MET A 488 14.41 50.92 -18.36
C MET A 488 14.71 50.43 -19.79
N HIS A 489 14.61 49.13 -20.01
CA HIS A 489 14.15 48.61 -21.28
C HIS A 489 12.82 47.88 -21.03
N GLU A 490 11.75 48.45 -21.57
CA GLU A 490 10.40 47.89 -21.55
C GLU A 490 10.39 46.47 -22.14
N VAL A 491 10.08 45.48 -21.31
CA VAL A 491 9.47 44.24 -21.77
C VAL A 491 8.04 44.24 -21.22
N ARG A 492 7.09 44.49 -22.13
CA ARG A 492 5.65 44.44 -21.88
C ARG A 492 5.24 43.10 -21.24
N PRO A 493 4.18 43.09 -20.41
CA PRO A 493 3.70 41.89 -19.76
C PRO A 493 3.01 40.97 -20.78
N PRO A 494 3.27 39.64 -20.77
CA PRO A 494 2.23 38.68 -21.09
C PRO A 494 1.42 38.50 -19.80
N GLY A 495 0.34 39.23 -19.58
CA GLY A 495 -0.94 38.93 -20.22
C GLY A 495 -1.44 37.57 -19.72
N ASN A 496 -2.23 37.56 -18.64
CA ASN A 496 -3.01 36.43 -18.12
C ASN A 496 -2.50 35.04 -18.53
N VAL A 497 -1.50 34.52 -17.83
CA VAL A 497 -1.29 33.07 -17.82
C VAL A 497 -2.46 32.48 -17.04
N ARG A 498 -3.57 32.21 -17.74
CA ARG A 498 -4.50 31.17 -17.33
C ARG A 498 -3.63 29.93 -17.14
N ILE A 499 -3.44 29.49 -15.90
CA ILE A 499 -2.99 28.14 -15.60
C ILE A 499 -4.01 27.22 -16.27
N ARG A 500 -3.68 26.73 -17.46
CA ARG A 500 -4.38 25.60 -18.04
C ARG A 500 -4.02 24.43 -17.15
N TYR A 501 -4.99 23.97 -16.36
CA TYR A 501 -5.03 22.58 -15.96
C TYR A 501 -5.20 21.77 -17.24
N ASP A 502 -4.08 21.44 -17.90
CA ASP A 502 -4.10 20.37 -18.88
C ASP A 502 -4.34 19.09 -18.10
N ASN A 503 -5.54 18.54 -18.26
CA ASN A 503 -5.97 17.23 -17.74
C ASN A 503 -5.19 16.05 -18.39
N ASN A 504 -4.03 16.31 -19.00
CA ASN A 504 -3.12 15.29 -19.53
C ASN A 504 -1.79 15.41 -18.77
N GLY A 505 -1.51 14.43 -17.92
CA GLY A 505 -0.40 14.44 -16.98
C GLY A 505 0.98 14.32 -17.61
N ASP A 506 1.49 15.41 -18.18
CA ASP A 506 2.88 15.53 -18.62
C ASP A 506 3.47 16.89 -18.18
N GLY A 507 3.95 16.90 -16.94
CA GLY A 507 4.96 17.84 -16.40
C GLY A 507 5.96 17.00 -15.58
N PRO A 508 7.22 17.43 -15.39
CA PRO A 508 8.31 16.58 -14.92
C PRO A 508 8.18 16.24 -13.43
N LEU A 509 7.22 15.39 -13.09
CA LEU A 509 7.14 14.70 -11.80
C LEU A 509 8.06 13.48 -11.88
N LEU A 510 9.03 13.41 -10.97
CA LEU A 510 9.98 12.31 -10.90
C LEU A 510 9.42 11.04 -10.25
N ILE A 511 8.23 11.06 -9.65
CA ILE A 511 7.49 9.87 -9.21
C ILE A 511 5.97 10.15 -9.32
N PRO A 512 5.22 9.47 -10.22
CA PRO A 512 3.78 9.71 -10.41
C PRO A 512 2.88 9.24 -9.25
N LEU A 513 1.64 9.75 -9.18
CA LEU A 513 0.57 9.14 -8.41
C LEU A 513 0.25 7.75 -8.97
N GLY A 514 0.32 6.72 -8.12
CA GLY A 514 0.27 5.31 -8.56
C GLY A 514 1.63 4.72 -8.94
N HIS A 515 2.74 5.42 -8.65
CA HIS A 515 4.07 4.85 -8.82
C HIS A 515 4.23 3.59 -7.99
N GLN A 516 4.52 2.51 -8.69
CA GLN A 516 4.71 1.22 -8.09
C GLN A 516 6.15 1.12 -7.57
N THR A 517 6.32 0.68 -6.32
CA THR A 517 7.68 0.45 -5.83
C THR A 517 8.36 -0.63 -6.68
N PRO A 518 9.67 -0.52 -6.95
CA PRO A 518 10.38 -1.55 -7.71
C PRO A 518 10.20 -2.95 -7.12
N THR A 519 10.07 -3.09 -5.79
CA THR A 519 9.79 -4.38 -5.14
C THR A 519 8.32 -4.82 -5.29
N GLY A 520 7.36 -3.90 -5.11
CA GLY A 520 5.93 -4.19 -5.30
C GLY A 520 5.61 -4.67 -6.72
N ASN A 521 6.30 -4.15 -7.73
CA ASN A 521 6.20 -4.63 -9.11
C ASN A 521 6.74 -6.02 -9.36
N LEU A 522 7.74 -6.45 -8.59
CA LEU A 522 8.27 -7.80 -8.70
C LEU A 522 7.31 -8.81 -8.05
N LEU A 523 6.63 -8.43 -6.98
CA LEU A 523 5.60 -9.25 -6.31
C LEU A 523 4.39 -9.56 -7.19
N THR A 524 4.10 -8.72 -8.19
CA THR A 524 2.99 -8.95 -9.13
C THR A 524 3.35 -9.83 -10.32
N LEU A 525 4.64 -10.17 -10.52
CA LEU A 525 5.03 -11.03 -11.64
C LEU A 525 4.57 -12.47 -11.40
N ASP A 526 3.84 -13.06 -12.36
CA ASP A 526 3.32 -14.45 -12.28
C ASP A 526 4.40 -15.48 -11.89
N LYS A 527 5.60 -15.38 -12.47
CA LYS A 527 6.73 -16.26 -12.11
C LYS A 527 7.17 -16.10 -10.65
N ILE A 528 7.17 -14.88 -10.12
CA ILE A 528 7.50 -14.63 -8.71
C ILE A 528 6.35 -15.11 -7.82
N GLN A 529 5.09 -14.86 -8.17
CA GLN A 529 3.92 -15.35 -7.43
C GLN A 529 3.89 -16.87 -7.33
N LYS A 530 4.28 -17.60 -8.37
CA LYS A 530 4.46 -19.06 -8.31
C LYS A 530 5.54 -19.49 -7.30
N LEU A 531 6.60 -18.70 -7.14
CA LEU A 531 7.66 -18.95 -6.17
C LEU A 531 7.25 -18.58 -4.75
N VAL A 532 6.60 -17.44 -4.51
CA VAL A 532 6.38 -16.94 -3.15
C VAL A 532 4.93 -17.00 -2.66
N GLY A 533 3.96 -17.21 -3.55
CA GLY A 533 2.53 -17.04 -3.29
C GLY A 533 2.01 -15.68 -3.77
N GLU A 534 0.70 -15.47 -3.67
CA GLU A 534 0.07 -14.21 -4.05
C GLU A 534 0.19 -13.18 -2.92
N TYR A 535 1.03 -12.16 -3.13
CA TYR A 535 1.12 -11.00 -2.24
C TYR A 535 0.42 -9.79 -2.89
N PRO A 536 -0.31 -8.97 -2.11
CA PRO A 536 -0.80 -7.70 -2.63
C PRO A 536 0.37 -6.78 -2.98
N GLN A 537 0.22 -5.96 -4.03
CA GLN A 537 1.27 -5.04 -4.49
C GLN A 537 1.75 -4.08 -3.40
N ASP A 538 0.83 -3.66 -2.53
CA ASP A 538 1.09 -2.76 -1.40
C ASP A 538 1.37 -3.52 -0.09
N HIS A 539 1.78 -4.79 -0.15
CA HIS A 539 1.97 -5.64 1.05
C HIS A 539 2.80 -4.95 2.15
N PHE A 540 3.98 -4.43 1.82
CA PHE A 540 4.83 -3.76 2.80
C PHE A 540 4.29 -2.40 3.25
N LEU A 541 3.51 -1.71 2.41
CA LEU A 541 2.83 -0.47 2.81
C LEU A 541 1.71 -0.77 3.83
N ILE A 542 0.91 -1.80 3.57
CA ILE A 542 -0.14 -2.27 4.46
C ILE A 542 0.48 -2.69 5.80
N LEU A 543 1.51 -3.54 5.74
CA LEU A 543 2.23 -4.02 6.92
C LEU A 543 2.75 -2.84 7.77
N GLU A 544 3.41 -1.87 7.16
CA GLU A 544 3.90 -0.70 7.91
C GLU A 544 2.76 0.22 8.41
N SER A 545 1.62 0.26 7.73
CA SER A 545 0.45 1.05 8.15
C SER A 545 -0.26 0.47 9.36
N GLU A 546 -0.19 -0.86 9.53
CA GLU A 546 -0.78 -1.60 10.64
C GLU A 546 0.10 -1.58 11.89
N ARG A 547 1.41 -1.36 11.73
CA ARG A 547 2.35 -1.21 12.85
C ARG A 547 2.03 0.01 13.70
N LYS A 548 1.31 -0.20 14.80
CA LYS A 548 1.00 0.84 15.79
C LYS A 548 2.28 1.44 16.37
N LEU A 549 2.29 2.77 16.51
CA LEU A 549 3.33 3.47 17.24
C LEU A 549 2.93 3.47 18.72
N GLN A 550 3.76 2.95 19.61
CA GLN A 550 3.51 3.08 21.06
C GLN A 550 3.36 4.56 21.42
N PRO A 551 2.50 4.93 22.39
CA PRO A 551 2.34 6.31 22.81
C PRO A 551 3.70 6.93 23.16
N LEU A 552 4.12 7.93 22.37
CA LEU A 552 5.31 8.73 22.62
C LEU A 552 4.99 9.78 23.70
N ALA A 553 4.65 9.30 24.89
CA ALA A 553 4.47 10.14 26.07
C ALA A 553 5.81 10.18 26.84
N PRO A 554 6.40 11.35 27.06
CA PRO A 554 7.55 11.47 27.92
C PRO A 554 7.16 11.10 29.35
N ARG A 555 8.07 10.44 30.04
CA ARG A 555 7.89 9.94 31.40
C ARG A 555 8.28 10.99 32.42
N LEU A 556 9.28 11.78 32.07
CA LEU A 556 9.80 12.86 32.87
C LEU A 556 9.18 14.17 32.38
N SER A 557 9.15 15.16 33.28
CA SER A 557 8.81 16.51 32.85
C SER A 557 9.98 17.11 32.07
N TYR A 558 9.67 18.02 31.13
CA TYR A 558 10.70 18.76 30.37
C TYR A 558 11.73 19.41 31.30
N ARG A 559 11.27 20.01 32.41
CA ARG A 559 12.12 20.61 33.44
C ARG A 559 13.07 19.58 34.07
N THR A 560 12.56 18.40 34.43
CA THR A 560 13.36 17.33 35.03
C THR A 560 14.47 16.85 34.08
N ILE A 561 14.23 16.85 32.77
CA ILE A 561 15.27 16.52 31.78
C ILE A 561 16.37 17.58 31.78
N ILE A 562 16.03 18.87 31.74
CA ILE A 562 17.01 19.95 31.79
C ILE A 562 17.85 19.87 33.08
N GLU A 563 17.24 19.59 34.22
CA GLU A 563 17.94 19.42 35.51
C GLU A 563 18.91 18.22 35.48
N ARG A 564 18.52 17.10 34.86
CA ARG A 564 19.40 15.94 34.67
C ARG A 564 20.57 16.24 33.73
N LEU A 565 20.30 16.90 32.61
CA LEU A 565 21.33 17.30 31.65
C LEU A 565 22.36 18.23 32.30
N ASN A 566 21.92 19.20 33.10
CA ASN A 566 22.82 20.07 33.85
C ASN A 566 23.70 19.32 34.88
N SER A 567 23.31 18.11 35.29
CA SER A 567 24.02 17.31 36.29
C SER A 567 25.08 16.37 35.71
N ASP A 568 25.02 16.06 34.40
CA ASP A 568 25.91 15.09 33.74
C ASP A 568 26.41 15.60 32.38
N ARG A 569 27.42 16.47 32.40
CA ARG A 569 28.05 17.01 31.19
C ARG A 569 28.81 15.96 30.38
N THR A 570 29.38 14.94 31.03
CA THR A 570 30.14 13.89 30.35
C THR A 570 29.26 13.09 29.39
N MET A 571 28.05 12.74 29.83
CA MET A 571 27.09 12.05 28.99
C MET A 571 26.63 12.91 27.81
N ILE A 572 26.38 14.21 28.03
CA ILE A 572 26.01 15.15 26.97
C ILE A 572 27.08 15.19 25.87
N ASP A 573 28.35 15.36 26.25
CA ASP A 573 29.46 15.46 25.31
C ASP A 573 29.59 14.17 24.48
N LEU A 574 29.39 13.01 25.11
CA LEU A 574 29.36 11.71 24.44
C LEU A 574 28.22 11.62 23.40
N LEU A 575 27.00 12.02 23.77
CA LEU A 575 25.84 11.97 22.87
C LEU A 575 25.99 12.94 21.70
N ILE A 576 26.42 14.17 21.97
CA ILE A 576 26.67 15.17 20.91
C ILE A 576 27.78 14.68 19.98
N SER A 577 28.88 14.17 20.51
CA SER A 577 29.97 13.59 19.70
C SER A 577 29.49 12.41 18.86
N SER A 578 28.65 11.53 19.42
CA SER A 578 28.05 10.40 18.69
C SER A 578 27.18 10.88 17.53
N PHE A 579 26.34 11.91 17.74
CA PHE A 579 25.53 12.51 16.68
C PHE A 579 26.40 13.08 15.55
N PHE A 580 27.43 13.87 15.88
CA PHE A 580 28.29 14.48 14.86
C PHE A 580 29.09 13.43 14.09
N THR A 581 29.51 12.35 14.76
CA THR A 581 30.26 11.26 14.13
C THR A 581 29.39 10.41 13.19
N HIS A 582 28.16 10.10 13.58
CA HIS A 582 27.35 9.07 12.90
C HIS A 582 26.19 9.59 12.06
N VAL A 583 25.59 10.73 12.44
CA VAL A 583 24.45 11.32 11.73
C VAL A 583 24.88 12.52 10.91
N HIS A 584 25.59 13.48 11.52
CA HIS A 584 26.04 14.68 10.81
C HIS A 584 26.99 14.35 9.65
N SER A 585 27.86 13.35 9.82
CA SER A 585 28.74 12.86 8.74
C SER A 585 28.00 12.33 7.49
N GLN A 586 26.68 12.14 7.58
CA GLN A 586 25.82 11.77 6.44
C GLN A 586 24.82 12.87 6.07
N PHE A 587 24.63 13.84 6.96
CA PHE A 587 23.70 14.96 6.82
C PHE A 587 24.35 16.23 7.42
N PRO A 588 25.40 16.80 6.77
CA PRO A 588 26.19 17.90 7.33
C PRO A 588 25.45 19.26 7.20
N ILE A 589 24.26 19.35 7.80
CA ILE A 589 23.35 20.49 7.66
C ILE A 589 23.50 21.46 8.84
N LEU A 590 23.81 20.94 10.03
CA LEU A 590 23.92 21.71 11.26
C LEU A 590 25.37 22.13 11.52
N GLU A 591 25.61 23.42 11.68
CA GLU A 591 26.95 23.96 11.96
C GLU A 591 27.31 23.72 13.44
N HIS A 592 28.48 23.11 13.68
CA HIS A 592 28.86 22.60 15.00
C HIS A 592 28.99 23.72 16.05
N VAL A 593 29.60 24.86 15.70
CA VAL A 593 29.82 25.94 16.67
C VAL A 593 28.50 26.63 17.03
N LEU A 594 27.66 26.94 16.03
CA LEU A 594 26.34 27.52 16.26
C LEU A 594 25.43 26.59 17.06
N PHE A 595 25.52 25.28 16.84
CA PHE A 595 24.80 24.30 17.65
C PHE A 595 25.20 24.36 19.11
N LEU A 596 26.50 24.34 19.44
CA LEU A 596 26.97 24.40 20.82
C LEU A 596 26.50 25.67 21.55
N ILE A 597 26.51 26.82 20.86
CA ILE A 597 25.97 28.08 21.40
C ILE A 597 24.46 27.95 21.69
N THR A 598 23.72 27.32 20.79
CA THR A 598 22.28 27.09 20.94
C THR A 598 22.01 26.10 22.08
N PHE A 599 22.84 25.08 22.23
CA PHE A 599 22.73 24.06 23.27
C PHE A 599 22.98 24.63 24.68
N GLU A 600 23.99 25.50 24.84
CA GLU A 600 24.23 26.18 26.12
C GLU A 600 23.07 27.11 26.51
N LYS A 601 22.40 27.76 25.53
CA LYS A 601 21.17 28.52 25.79
C LYS A 601 20.02 27.61 26.24
N PHE A 602 19.88 26.46 25.60
CA PHE A 602 18.87 25.45 25.94
C PHE A 602 19.02 24.91 27.37
N LEU A 603 20.24 24.79 27.89
CA LEU A 603 20.50 24.32 29.26
C LEU A 603 20.18 25.33 30.36
N GLN A 604 19.93 26.61 30.02
CA GLN A 604 19.63 27.63 31.02
C GLN A 604 18.32 27.30 31.79
N PRO A 605 18.26 27.59 33.10
CA PRO A 605 17.04 27.38 33.87
C PRO A 605 15.90 28.29 33.35
N ASN A 606 14.67 27.79 33.40
CA ASN A 606 13.43 28.46 32.97
C ASN A 606 13.26 28.72 31.46
N GLN A 607 13.97 27.97 30.60
CA GLN A 607 13.71 28.04 29.15
C GLN A 607 12.38 27.38 28.78
N GLU A 608 11.57 28.07 27.99
CA GLU A 608 10.31 27.53 27.47
C GLU A 608 10.57 26.54 26.31
N PRO A 609 9.73 25.50 26.15
CA PRO A 609 9.84 24.57 25.02
C PRO A 609 9.64 25.30 23.69
N ASN A 610 10.65 25.21 22.81
CA ASN A 610 10.64 25.85 21.49
C ASN A 610 11.36 24.99 20.44
N ILE A 611 11.33 25.40 19.17
CA ILE A 611 11.93 24.62 18.07
C ILE A 611 13.44 24.41 18.24
N SER A 612 14.17 25.39 18.79
CA SER A 612 15.60 25.23 19.06
C SER A 612 15.87 24.18 20.13
N ALA A 613 15.01 24.12 21.16
CA ALA A 613 15.02 23.06 22.17
C ALA A 613 14.69 21.69 21.56
N ALA A 614 13.73 21.64 20.62
CA ALA A 614 13.42 20.40 19.89
C ALA A 614 14.62 19.89 19.08
N ILE A 615 15.39 20.77 18.42
CA ILE A 615 16.63 20.40 17.73
C ILE A 615 17.67 19.85 18.72
N CYS A 616 17.88 20.52 19.87
CA CYS A 616 18.83 20.06 20.89
C CYS A 616 18.48 18.65 21.41
N LEU A 617 17.21 18.43 21.74
CA LEU A 617 16.69 17.14 22.17
C LEU A 617 16.77 16.08 21.06
N MET A 618 16.55 16.44 19.79
CA MET A 618 16.74 15.53 18.65
C MET A 618 18.21 15.11 18.48
N VAL A 619 19.15 16.04 18.66
CA VAL A 619 20.59 15.73 18.63
C VAL A 619 20.96 14.74 19.73
N LEU A 620 20.45 14.92 20.95
CA LEU A 620 20.66 13.98 22.04
C LEU A 620 20.02 12.61 21.75
N ALA A 621 18.79 12.59 21.25
CA ALA A 621 18.08 11.36 20.90
C ALA A 621 18.84 10.55 19.83
N LEU A 622 19.30 11.25 18.78
CA LEU A 622 20.08 10.67 17.69
C LEU A 622 21.49 10.28 18.11
N GLY A 623 22.09 11.02 19.04
CA GLY A 623 23.35 10.68 19.67
C GLY A 623 23.25 9.37 20.45
N GLU A 624 22.19 9.21 21.24
CA GLU A 624 21.97 8.02 22.06
C GLU A 624 21.63 6.78 21.23
N ILE A 625 20.78 6.92 20.20
CA ILE A 625 20.49 5.82 19.27
C ILE A 625 21.70 5.45 18.39
N CYS A 626 22.74 6.28 18.29
CA CYS A 626 23.96 5.92 17.57
C CYS A 626 25.12 5.52 18.48
N ALA A 627 25.02 5.75 19.80
CA ALA A 627 26.11 5.55 20.74
C ALA A 627 26.54 4.07 20.86
N ASP A 628 25.61 3.14 20.63
CA ASP A 628 25.93 1.72 20.47
C ASP A 628 25.38 1.19 19.13
N PRO A 629 26.21 1.20 18.06
CA PRO A 629 25.83 0.67 16.76
C PRO A 629 25.67 -0.86 16.71
N ASN A 630 26.18 -1.56 17.72
CA ASN A 630 26.16 -3.02 17.85
C ASN A 630 25.09 -3.49 18.86
N ALA A 631 24.49 -2.59 19.64
CA ALA A 631 23.40 -2.89 20.56
C ALA A 631 22.10 -3.25 19.83
N ASN A 632 21.42 -4.20 20.45
CA ASN A 632 20.01 -4.56 20.35
C ASN A 632 19.32 -4.19 19.02
N PHE A 633 19.17 -5.20 18.16
CA PHE A 633 18.30 -5.14 16.96
C PHE A 633 16.83 -4.93 17.31
N ASP A 634 16.47 -5.06 18.60
CA ASP A 634 15.17 -4.67 19.11
C ASP A 634 15.00 -3.16 19.20
N MET A 635 14.34 -2.64 18.16
CA MET A 635 14.08 -1.23 18.00
C MET A 635 12.95 -0.72 18.90
N GLU A 636 12.23 -1.58 19.62
CA GLU A 636 10.98 -1.22 20.30
C GLU A 636 10.94 -1.58 21.79
N SER A 637 11.77 -2.51 22.27
CA SER A 637 11.79 -2.89 23.69
C SER A 637 12.34 -1.84 24.64
N SER A 638 13.14 -0.88 24.15
CA SER A 638 13.73 0.13 25.02
C SER A 638 12.81 1.33 25.23
N GLN A 639 11.92 1.18 26.19
CA GLN A 639 11.07 2.25 26.70
C GLN A 639 11.87 3.32 27.50
N THR A 640 13.10 2.99 27.93
CA THR A 640 14.01 3.85 28.71
C THR A 640 15.36 4.14 28.02
N GLY A 641 15.53 3.76 26.75
CA GLY A 641 16.80 3.91 26.04
C GLY A 641 16.61 4.18 24.55
N ASN A 642 17.73 4.25 23.83
CA ASN A 642 17.81 4.67 22.42
C ASN A 642 17.32 6.11 22.19
N GLY A 643 17.37 6.98 23.21
CA GLY A 643 17.00 8.39 23.06
C GLY A 643 15.49 8.64 23.03
N THR A 644 14.67 7.65 23.40
CA THR A 644 13.19 7.74 23.32
C THR A 644 12.63 8.88 24.18
N GLU A 645 13.22 9.12 25.35
CA GLU A 645 12.76 10.19 26.27
C GLU A 645 13.02 11.59 25.66
N TYR A 646 14.22 11.82 25.12
CA TYR A 646 14.55 13.07 24.42
C TYR A 646 13.70 13.25 23.17
N PHE A 647 13.51 12.18 22.41
CA PHE A 647 12.70 12.19 21.20
C PHE A 647 11.23 12.52 21.50
N ALA A 648 10.64 11.92 22.54
CA ALA A 648 9.25 12.14 22.91
C ALA A 648 8.96 13.61 23.20
N HIS A 649 9.82 14.29 23.98
CA HIS A 649 9.67 15.71 24.23
C HIS A 649 9.81 16.58 22.98
N ALA A 650 10.83 16.33 22.17
CA ALA A 650 11.01 17.11 20.95
C ALA A 650 9.87 16.87 19.94
N TYR A 651 9.36 15.64 19.85
CA TYR A 651 8.20 15.32 19.03
C TYR A 651 6.92 15.96 19.57
N GLN A 652 6.75 16.06 20.89
CA GLN A 652 5.66 16.84 21.49
C GLN A 652 5.75 18.31 21.14
N ILE A 653 6.94 18.94 21.26
CA ILE A 653 7.15 20.35 20.89
C ILE A 653 6.76 20.59 19.43
N LEU A 654 7.12 19.66 18.53
CA LEU A 654 6.77 19.75 17.11
C LEU A 654 5.27 19.61 16.82
N ASN A 655 4.52 18.91 17.68
CA ASN A 655 3.07 18.67 17.48
C ASN A 655 2.16 19.57 18.36
N SER A 656 2.68 20.17 19.43
CA SER A 656 1.91 21.03 20.35
C SER A 656 1.84 22.49 19.91
N MET A 657 2.61 22.87 18.90
CA MET A 657 2.60 24.22 18.35
C MET A 657 1.41 24.32 17.38
N ASP A 658 0.31 24.94 17.82
CA ASP A 658 -0.88 25.31 17.02
C ASP A 658 -0.56 26.28 15.84
N THR A 659 0.70 26.42 15.43
CA THR A 659 1.24 27.48 14.57
C THR A 659 2.19 26.99 13.48
N VAL A 660 2.11 25.72 13.07
CA VAL A 660 2.90 25.23 11.92
C VAL A 660 2.62 25.92 10.57
N PRO A 661 1.50 26.64 10.27
CA PRO A 661 1.36 27.14 8.90
C PRO A 661 2.18 28.41 8.58
N PHE A 662 2.85 29.05 9.54
CA PHE A 662 3.41 30.41 9.29
C PHE A 662 4.80 30.72 9.87
N SER A 663 5.52 29.72 10.39
CA SER A 663 6.91 29.96 10.84
C SER A 663 7.83 30.18 9.64
N ARG A 664 8.53 31.33 9.62
CA ARG A 664 9.57 31.65 8.61
C ARG A 664 10.96 31.06 8.96
N ASP A 665 11.05 30.18 9.96
CA ASP A 665 12.32 29.67 10.45
C ASP A 665 12.79 28.41 9.71
N LEU A 666 14.09 28.34 9.40
CA LEU A 666 14.71 27.13 8.82
C LEU A 666 14.90 26.02 9.87
N ASN A 667 14.66 26.33 11.14
CA ASN A 667 14.79 25.39 12.25
C ASN A 667 13.63 24.39 12.30
N THR A 668 12.41 24.79 11.93
CA THR A 668 11.26 23.86 11.86
C THR A 668 11.47 22.73 10.85
N PRO A 669 11.81 23.00 9.57
CA PRO A 669 12.09 21.92 8.61
C PRO A 669 13.30 21.08 9.02
N LEU A 670 14.33 21.68 9.64
CA LEU A 670 15.48 20.94 10.18
C LEU A 670 15.07 19.99 11.33
N ALA A 671 14.21 20.43 12.24
CA ALA A 671 13.73 19.62 13.35
C ALA A 671 12.88 18.43 12.86
N PHE A 672 11.99 18.64 11.89
CA PHE A 672 11.24 17.55 11.24
C PHE A 672 12.16 16.60 10.45
N LEU A 673 13.22 17.11 9.80
CA LEU A 673 14.22 16.27 9.14
C LEU A 673 14.92 15.35 10.16
N TYR A 674 15.38 15.86 11.29
CA TYR A 674 16.00 15.03 12.34
C TYR A 674 15.00 14.05 12.97
N ALA A 675 13.75 14.46 13.18
CA ALA A 675 12.71 13.54 13.62
C ALA A 675 12.50 12.39 12.63
N SER A 676 12.57 12.67 11.32
CA SER A 676 12.50 11.63 10.29
C SER A 676 13.69 10.67 10.35
N ILE A 677 14.90 11.18 10.61
CA ILE A 677 16.11 10.36 10.71
C ILE A 677 16.02 9.45 11.93
N TYR A 678 15.51 9.94 13.07
CA TYR A 678 15.28 9.12 14.24
C TYR A 678 14.29 7.99 13.95
N PHE A 679 13.15 8.28 13.31
CA PHE A 679 12.21 7.23 12.91
C PHE A 679 12.81 6.23 11.90
N ARG A 680 13.73 6.67 11.03
CA ARG A 680 14.47 5.77 10.13
C ARG A 680 15.40 4.83 10.90
N PHE A 681 16.11 5.32 11.92
CA PHE A 681 16.88 4.45 12.81
C PHE A 681 15.99 3.45 13.53
N ARG A 682 14.76 3.84 13.88
CA ARG A 682 13.69 2.98 14.44
C ARG A 682 13.02 2.05 13.42
N CYS A 683 13.45 2.06 12.15
CA CYS A 683 12.81 1.36 11.04
C CYS A 683 11.29 1.62 10.95
N ARG A 684 10.88 2.89 11.12
CA ARG A 684 9.49 3.36 11.01
C ARG A 684 9.33 4.25 9.76
N PRO A 685 9.26 3.67 8.55
CA PRO A 685 9.33 4.40 7.28
C PRO A 685 8.15 5.35 7.06
N LEU A 686 6.94 5.01 7.52
CA LEU A 686 5.75 5.86 7.34
C LEU A 686 5.81 7.11 8.22
N GLN A 687 6.20 6.96 9.48
CA GLN A 687 6.40 8.08 10.40
C GLN A 687 7.55 8.97 9.92
N ALA A 688 8.65 8.36 9.46
CA ALA A 688 9.74 9.10 8.83
C ALA A 688 9.26 9.88 7.59
N TRP A 689 8.43 9.28 6.75
CA TRP A 689 7.86 9.95 5.58
C TRP A 689 6.95 11.12 5.98
N LYS A 690 6.08 10.95 6.99
CA LYS A 690 5.24 12.04 7.53
C LYS A 690 6.08 13.22 7.99
N CYS A 691 7.16 12.97 8.72
CA CYS A 691 8.08 14.03 9.14
C CYS A 691 8.78 14.71 7.96
N ILE A 692 9.22 13.96 6.95
CA ILE A 692 9.80 14.54 5.72
C ILE A 692 8.76 15.41 4.98
N HIS A 693 7.52 14.95 4.91
CA HIS A 693 6.43 15.71 4.30
C HIS A 693 6.21 17.04 5.05
N SER A 694 6.13 17.00 6.39
CA SER A 694 6.03 18.21 7.22
C SER A 694 7.23 19.14 7.05
N ALA A 695 8.46 18.60 6.96
CA ALA A 695 9.66 19.39 6.69
C ALA A 695 9.59 20.10 5.33
N SER A 696 9.13 19.38 4.30
CA SER A 696 8.96 19.92 2.94
C SER A 696 7.95 21.07 2.92
N THR A 697 6.78 20.86 3.53
CA THR A 697 5.73 21.88 3.63
C THR A 697 6.23 23.12 4.39
N ALA A 698 6.94 22.94 5.51
CA ALA A 698 7.52 24.05 6.26
C ALA A 698 8.55 24.84 5.44
N ALA A 699 9.42 24.14 4.68
CA ALA A 699 10.40 24.79 3.81
C ALA A 699 9.75 25.58 2.67
N GLN A 700 8.64 25.09 2.10
CA GLN A 700 7.91 25.80 1.04
C GLN A 700 7.24 27.06 1.56
N LEU A 701 6.60 27.00 2.73
CA LEU A 701 5.99 28.15 3.39
C LEU A 701 7.04 29.23 3.74
N ALA A 702 8.27 28.83 4.03
CA ALA A 702 9.38 29.78 4.21
C ALA A 702 9.84 30.43 2.89
N LEU A 703 9.56 29.82 1.73
CA LEU A 703 10.01 30.27 0.40
C LEU A 703 8.93 31.05 -0.39
N SER A 704 7.63 30.92 -0.08
CA SER A 704 6.55 31.57 -0.81
C SER A 704 6.07 32.88 -0.15
N TYR A 705 5.90 33.95 -0.94
CA TYR A 705 5.44 35.28 -0.49
C TYR A 705 3.90 35.46 -0.58
N ASP A 706 3.42 36.51 0.12
CA ASP A 706 2.08 36.89 0.63
C ASP A 706 0.74 36.63 -0.13
N ASP A 707 0.65 35.97 -1.28
CA ASP A 707 -0.64 35.89 -2.04
C ASP A 707 -1.41 34.55 -1.91
N LEU A 708 -0.97 33.61 -1.07
CA LEU A 708 -1.56 32.26 -1.00
C LEU A 708 -2.83 32.13 -0.13
N ALA A 709 -3.44 33.25 0.28
CA ALA A 709 -4.62 33.26 1.14
C ALA A 709 -5.96 32.90 0.42
N GLU A 710 -5.97 32.62 -0.89
CA GLU A 710 -7.24 32.51 -1.63
C GLU A 710 -7.63 31.14 -2.24
N PHE A 711 -6.83 30.05 -2.25
CA PHE A 711 -7.33 28.77 -2.81
C PHE A 711 -6.75 27.46 -2.21
N HIS A 712 -7.46 26.35 -2.51
CA HIS A 712 -7.29 24.99 -1.97
C HIS A 712 -5.98 24.29 -2.39
N PHE A 713 -5.29 23.64 -1.45
CA PHE A 713 -4.10 22.82 -1.72
C PHE A 713 -4.25 21.36 -1.26
N PRO A 714 -3.87 20.40 -2.13
CA PRO A 714 -2.88 19.41 -1.73
C PRO A 714 -1.83 19.14 -2.83
N ARG A 715 -0.56 19.45 -2.52
CA ARG A 715 0.75 18.91 -2.99
C ARG A 715 1.82 19.84 -2.41
N SER A 716 3.04 19.34 -2.20
CA SER A 716 4.13 20.17 -1.67
C SER A 716 4.77 21.04 -2.79
N GLY A 717 4.94 20.54 -4.00
CA GLY A 717 5.36 21.35 -5.15
C GLY A 717 6.86 21.61 -5.25
N ILE A 718 7.64 21.24 -4.23
CA ILE A 718 9.12 21.29 -4.29
C ILE A 718 9.68 20.32 -5.33
N GLU A 719 8.92 19.27 -5.69
CA GLU A 719 9.33 18.23 -6.63
C GLU A 719 9.60 18.78 -8.04
N ALA A 720 8.96 19.90 -8.41
CA ALA A 720 9.20 20.60 -9.68
C ALA A 720 10.51 21.43 -9.67
N LEU A 721 11.02 21.76 -8.48
CA LEU A 721 12.21 22.59 -8.30
C LEU A 721 13.48 21.75 -8.06
N VAL A 722 13.37 20.47 -7.68
CA VAL A 722 14.52 19.63 -7.25
C VAL A 722 15.64 19.58 -8.29
N ASP A 723 15.32 19.46 -9.58
CA ASP A 723 16.34 19.40 -10.64
C ASP A 723 16.94 20.77 -10.97
N GLU A 724 16.21 21.85 -10.72
CA GLU A 724 16.64 23.26 -10.92
C GLU A 724 17.40 23.82 -9.70
N LEU A 725 17.24 23.21 -8.52
CA LEU A 725 17.93 23.65 -7.30
C LEU A 725 19.44 23.40 -7.39
N PRO A 726 20.27 24.42 -7.08
CA PRO A 726 21.71 24.26 -7.00
C PRO A 726 22.07 23.26 -5.89
N PHE A 727 23.25 22.65 -6.01
CA PHE A 727 23.78 21.84 -4.93
C PHE A 727 24.15 22.72 -3.71
N PRO A 728 24.07 22.18 -2.49
CA PRO A 728 24.50 22.88 -1.29
C PRO A 728 25.95 23.36 -1.38
N GLU A 729 26.22 24.60 -0.96
CA GLU A 729 27.57 25.13 -0.82
C GLU A 729 28.10 24.89 0.60
N PHE A 730 29.36 24.46 0.69
CA PHE A 730 30.06 24.22 1.95
C PHE A 730 31.23 25.18 2.11
N THR A 731 31.54 25.55 3.36
CA THR A 731 32.70 26.37 3.72
C THR A 731 34.01 25.65 3.40
N ASP A 732 34.08 24.35 3.65
CA ASP A 732 35.16 23.46 3.21
C ASP A 732 34.65 22.53 2.10
N GLN A 733 34.91 22.90 0.84
CA GLN A 733 34.48 22.14 -0.33
C GLN A 733 35.35 20.90 -0.60
N ALA A 734 36.52 20.80 0.05
CA ALA A 734 37.46 19.70 -0.12
C ALA A 734 37.20 18.55 0.86
N ASP A 735 36.42 18.81 1.92
CA ASP A 735 36.12 17.85 2.96
C ASP A 735 35.41 16.59 2.39
N PRO A 736 35.97 15.37 2.60
CA PRO A 736 35.38 14.14 2.08
C PRO A 736 33.93 13.91 2.51
N ILE A 737 33.50 14.37 3.69
CA ILE A 737 32.12 14.24 4.17
C ILE A 737 31.16 15.04 3.26
N ASN A 738 31.51 16.29 2.98
CA ASN A 738 30.72 17.17 2.11
C ASN A 738 30.65 16.62 0.67
N LEU A 739 31.78 16.15 0.13
CA LEU A 739 31.83 15.53 -1.19
C LEU A 739 30.96 14.27 -1.29
N LYS A 740 30.99 13.40 -0.27
CA LYS A 740 30.15 12.19 -0.23
C LYS A 740 28.66 12.53 -0.11
N PHE A 741 28.31 13.57 0.66
CA PHE A 741 26.93 14.06 0.73
C PHE A 741 26.43 14.57 -0.63
N LEU A 742 27.23 15.37 -1.34
CA LEU A 742 26.93 15.84 -2.69
C LEU A 742 26.77 14.70 -3.69
N ALA A 743 27.66 13.70 -3.65
CA ALA A 743 27.56 12.49 -4.47
C ALA A 743 26.24 11.73 -4.23
N MET A 744 25.81 11.62 -2.98
CA MET A 744 24.54 10.99 -2.60
C MET A 744 23.31 11.79 -3.06
N CYS A 745 23.35 13.13 -2.98
CA CYS A 745 22.31 14.00 -3.54
C CYS A 745 22.20 13.84 -5.06
N SER A 746 23.33 13.85 -5.77
CA SER A 746 23.40 13.68 -7.23
C SER A 746 22.87 12.31 -7.67
N MET A 747 23.30 11.23 -7.00
CA MET A 747 22.80 9.87 -7.24
C MET A 747 21.29 9.75 -6.99
N ARG A 748 20.75 10.46 -5.99
CA ARG A 748 19.30 10.49 -5.75
C ARG A 748 18.54 11.10 -6.92
N LYS A 749 19.01 12.24 -7.45
CA LYS A 749 18.44 12.87 -8.65
C LYS A 749 18.48 11.90 -9.85
N LEU A 750 19.61 11.20 -10.06
CA LEU A 750 19.74 10.20 -11.12
C LEU A 750 18.77 9.02 -10.95
N LEU A 751 18.68 8.41 -9.77
CA LEU A 751 17.75 7.30 -9.49
C LEU A 751 16.29 7.71 -9.72
N ASN A 752 15.92 8.91 -9.31
CA ASN A 752 14.59 9.45 -9.56
C ASN A 752 14.30 9.53 -11.07
N ARG A 753 15.26 10.02 -11.87
CA ARG A 753 15.15 10.06 -13.35
C ARG A 753 15.03 8.66 -13.94
N ILE A 754 15.86 7.72 -13.51
CA ILE A 754 15.78 6.31 -13.93
C ILE A 754 14.37 5.75 -13.65
N HIS A 755 13.85 5.97 -12.45
CA HIS A 755 12.52 5.50 -12.05
C HIS A 755 11.42 6.15 -12.89
N SER A 756 11.51 7.45 -13.14
CA SER A 756 10.49 8.15 -13.90
C SER A 756 10.48 7.73 -15.37
N THR A 757 11.66 7.59 -15.98
CA THR A 757 11.80 7.22 -17.39
C THR A 757 11.36 5.77 -17.65
N ILE A 758 11.67 4.82 -16.76
CA ILE A 758 11.40 3.40 -17.00
C ILE A 758 10.01 2.97 -16.48
N TYR A 759 9.52 3.55 -15.38
CA TYR A 759 8.39 3.00 -14.61
C TYR A 759 7.19 3.95 -14.40
N SER A 760 7.14 5.14 -15.02
CA SER A 760 6.06 6.12 -14.74
C SER A 760 4.71 5.84 -15.39
N ASN A 761 4.66 5.15 -16.54
CA ASN A 761 3.49 5.31 -17.42
C ASN A 761 2.68 4.05 -17.74
N LYS A 762 2.97 2.88 -17.13
CA LYS A 762 2.18 1.63 -17.29
C LYS A 762 2.80 0.44 -16.55
N PRO A 763 2.03 -0.58 -16.12
CA PRO A 763 2.59 -1.83 -15.60
C PRO A 763 3.64 -2.39 -16.56
N ILE A 764 4.75 -2.93 -16.04
CA ILE A 764 5.83 -3.57 -16.82
C ILE A 764 5.22 -4.54 -17.85
N GLU A 765 4.17 -5.26 -17.46
CA GLU A 765 3.41 -6.14 -18.34
C GLU A 765 2.82 -5.47 -19.57
N SER A 766 2.35 -4.23 -19.50
CA SER A 766 1.75 -3.50 -20.62
C SER A 766 2.77 -2.81 -21.53
N ASN A 767 3.92 -2.42 -20.98
CA ASN A 767 5.08 -2.10 -21.81
C ASN A 767 5.57 -3.34 -22.53
N ILE A 768 5.55 -4.52 -21.87
CA ILE A 768 5.87 -5.84 -22.41
C ILE A 768 4.78 -6.39 -23.36
N THR A 769 3.49 -6.18 -23.12
CA THR A 769 2.40 -6.63 -24.04
C THR A 769 2.35 -5.76 -25.29
N ALA A 770 2.84 -4.52 -25.22
CA ALA A 770 3.13 -3.72 -26.39
C ALA A 770 4.30 -4.30 -27.23
N PHE A 771 5.20 -5.11 -26.66
CA PHE A 771 6.12 -5.95 -27.45
C PHE A 771 5.34 -7.08 -28.16
N GLN A 772 4.33 -7.67 -27.51
CA GLN A 772 3.56 -8.81 -28.04
C GLN A 772 2.67 -8.47 -29.25
N ARG A 773 1.83 -7.42 -29.17
CA ARG A 773 0.90 -7.06 -30.29
C ARG A 773 1.62 -6.69 -31.59
N ASN A 774 2.91 -6.41 -31.54
CA ASN A 774 3.72 -5.99 -32.68
C ASN A 774 4.62 -7.10 -33.24
N THR A 775 4.38 -8.37 -32.91
CA THR A 775 5.17 -9.52 -33.46
C THR A 775 4.36 -10.48 -34.35
N GLU A 776 3.03 -10.33 -34.41
CA GLU A 776 2.15 -11.27 -35.14
C GLU A 776 1.78 -10.84 -36.58
N ASP A 777 2.11 -9.62 -37.04
CA ASP A 777 1.82 -9.14 -38.41
C ASP A 777 3.09 -8.63 -39.12
N PRO A 778 3.69 -9.38 -40.07
CA PRO A 778 4.95 -9.01 -40.75
C PRO A 778 4.86 -7.78 -41.69
N ARG A 779 3.72 -7.10 -41.77
CA ARG A 779 3.45 -6.03 -42.75
C ARG A 779 3.28 -4.63 -42.15
N SER A 780 3.44 -4.44 -40.84
CA SER A 780 3.34 -3.11 -40.23
C SER A 780 4.73 -2.43 -40.22
N SER A 781 4.86 -1.24 -40.79
CA SER A 781 6.15 -0.50 -40.80
C SER A 781 6.56 0.09 -39.44
N ASN A 782 5.87 -0.26 -38.35
CA ASN A 782 6.06 0.31 -37.00
C ASN A 782 6.89 -0.58 -36.06
N HIS A 783 7.36 -1.75 -36.51
CA HIS A 783 8.08 -2.74 -35.68
C HIS A 783 9.41 -2.27 -35.09
N HIS A 784 10.13 -1.35 -35.73
CA HIS A 784 11.50 -0.99 -35.34
C HIS A 784 11.63 0.22 -34.40
N SER A 785 10.59 1.02 -34.20
CA SER A 785 10.72 2.32 -33.51
C SER A 785 10.56 2.25 -31.98
N SER A 786 9.76 1.34 -31.41
CA SER A 786 9.54 1.28 -29.96
C SER A 786 10.64 0.54 -29.19
N ILE A 787 11.19 -0.54 -29.75
CA ILE A 787 12.32 -1.28 -29.18
C ILE A 787 13.60 -0.42 -29.26
N ALA A 788 13.88 0.20 -30.41
CA ALA A 788 15.03 1.11 -30.55
C ALA A 788 14.94 2.34 -29.62
N SER A 789 13.72 2.81 -29.31
CA SER A 789 13.48 3.89 -28.34
C SER A 789 13.81 3.46 -26.91
N LEU A 790 13.42 2.26 -26.48
CA LEU A 790 13.77 1.71 -25.17
C LEU A 790 15.24 1.30 -25.04
N GLU A 791 15.84 0.79 -26.11
CA GLU A 791 17.28 0.50 -26.18
C GLU A 791 18.12 1.75 -26.06
N SER A 792 17.76 2.82 -26.79
CA SER A 792 18.45 4.12 -26.70
C SER A 792 18.30 4.76 -25.32
N VAL A 793 17.11 4.68 -24.71
CA VAL A 793 16.89 5.10 -23.31
C VAL A 793 17.75 4.30 -22.34
N ASN A 794 17.82 2.97 -22.48
CA ASN A 794 18.65 2.13 -21.63
C ASN A 794 20.15 2.47 -21.77
N LEU A 795 20.63 2.62 -23.00
CA LEU A 795 22.01 2.98 -23.29
C LEU A 795 22.37 4.35 -22.70
N GLU A 796 21.47 5.33 -22.84
CA GLU A 796 21.67 6.66 -22.28
C GLU A 796 21.66 6.65 -20.75
N LEU A 797 20.75 5.91 -20.10
CA LEU A 797 20.74 5.79 -18.63
C LEU A 797 21.99 5.08 -18.10
N LYS A 798 22.50 4.06 -18.80
CA LYS A 798 23.79 3.42 -18.49
C LYS A 798 24.94 4.41 -18.63
N ARG A 799 24.95 5.20 -19.71
CA ARG A 799 25.96 6.24 -19.93
C ARG A 799 25.92 7.28 -18.81
N GLN A 800 24.75 7.74 -18.40
CA GLN A 800 24.60 8.69 -17.29
C GLN A 800 25.10 8.11 -15.95
N LEU A 801 24.84 6.83 -15.69
CA LEU A 801 25.35 6.16 -14.49
C LEU A 801 26.88 6.04 -14.51
N ALA A 802 27.47 5.72 -15.66
CA ALA A 802 28.92 5.66 -15.83
C ALA A 802 29.56 7.05 -15.67
N VAL A 803 29.01 8.08 -16.33
CA VAL A 803 29.47 9.48 -16.21
C VAL A 803 29.38 9.96 -14.76
N TRP A 804 28.29 9.64 -14.05
CA TRP A 804 28.19 9.95 -12.63
C TRP A 804 29.32 9.31 -11.83
N PHE A 805 29.59 8.01 -12.02
CA PHE A 805 30.66 7.32 -11.31
C PHE A 805 32.04 7.88 -11.64
N ASP A 806 32.29 8.21 -12.91
CA ASP A 806 33.56 8.78 -13.37
C ASP A 806 33.78 10.21 -12.92
N SER A 807 32.71 10.94 -12.63
CA SER A 807 32.77 12.28 -12.05
C SER A 807 33.17 12.31 -10.57
N LEU A 808 33.09 11.18 -9.86
CA LEU A 808 33.44 11.15 -8.44
C LEU A 808 34.95 11.38 -8.24
N PRO A 809 35.36 12.28 -7.33
CA PRO A 809 36.77 12.44 -6.96
C PRO A 809 37.38 11.15 -6.44
N ASP A 810 38.65 10.90 -6.76
CA ASP A 810 39.39 9.69 -6.32
C ASP A 810 39.38 9.50 -4.80
N THR A 811 39.27 10.58 -4.03
CA THR A 811 39.20 10.56 -2.56
C THR A 811 37.93 9.91 -2.01
N ILE A 812 36.85 9.86 -2.79
CA ILE A 812 35.55 9.34 -2.37
C ILE A 812 34.99 8.28 -3.34
N LYS A 813 35.67 8.01 -4.46
CA LYS A 813 35.24 7.07 -5.50
C LYS A 813 35.39 5.64 -4.98
N PRO A 814 34.28 4.90 -4.75
CA PRO A 814 34.38 3.56 -4.21
C PRO A 814 34.84 2.56 -5.28
N ASP A 815 35.62 1.56 -4.90
CA ASP A 815 35.86 0.40 -5.75
C ASP A 815 34.55 -0.38 -5.90
N LEU A 816 34.05 -0.59 -7.11
CA LEU A 816 32.75 -1.25 -7.35
C LEU A 816 32.78 -2.77 -7.18
N GLN A 817 33.96 -3.40 -7.27
CA GLN A 817 34.16 -4.84 -7.32
C GLN A 817 34.46 -5.44 -5.93
N VAL A 818 35.04 -4.66 -5.02
CA VAL A 818 35.36 -5.16 -3.67
C VAL A 818 34.08 -5.35 -2.86
N PRO A 819 33.76 -6.58 -2.40
CA PRO A 819 32.48 -6.86 -1.77
C PRO A 819 32.38 -6.36 -0.32
N ASN A 820 33.50 -6.20 0.37
CA ASN A 820 33.54 -5.88 1.80
C ASN A 820 34.65 -4.87 2.13
N THR A 821 34.27 -3.62 2.42
CA THR A 821 35.16 -2.61 3.00
C THR A 821 34.72 -2.31 4.44
N LEU A 822 35.65 -1.94 5.32
CA LEU A 822 35.32 -1.46 6.66
C LEU A 822 34.68 -0.05 6.62
N ASP A 823 34.90 0.71 5.54
CA ASP A 823 34.25 2.00 5.32
C ASP A 823 32.78 1.81 4.90
N LEU A 824 31.88 2.18 5.81
CA LEU A 824 30.43 2.14 5.61
C LEU A 824 29.97 3.16 4.56
N GLN A 825 30.66 4.29 4.40
CA GLN A 825 30.28 5.29 3.40
C GLN A 825 30.57 4.80 1.98
N ASP A 826 31.69 4.09 1.79
CA ASP A 826 31.99 3.43 0.51
C ASP A 826 30.96 2.35 0.18
N CYS A 827 30.56 1.56 1.18
CA CYS A 827 29.50 0.58 1.02
C CYS A 827 28.16 1.25 0.63
N GLN A 828 27.87 2.44 1.17
CA GLN A 828 26.66 3.20 0.82
C GLN A 828 26.67 3.66 -0.64
N LEU A 829 27.76 4.27 -1.12
CA LEU A 829 27.89 4.72 -2.51
C LEU A 829 27.89 3.54 -3.49
N ARG A 830 28.65 2.47 -3.20
CA ARG A 830 28.67 1.22 -3.98
C ARG A 830 27.28 0.60 -4.09
N SER A 831 26.59 0.47 -2.96
CA SER A 831 25.22 -0.06 -2.92
C SER A 831 24.24 0.81 -3.72
N ARG A 832 24.43 2.13 -3.77
CA ARG A 832 23.59 3.02 -4.61
C ARG A 832 23.86 2.85 -6.10
N TYR A 833 25.12 2.76 -6.50
CA TYR A 833 25.51 2.50 -7.88
C TYR A 833 24.88 1.20 -8.40
N HIS A 834 25.06 0.10 -7.66
CA HIS A 834 24.53 -1.21 -8.04
C HIS A 834 22.99 -1.26 -7.99
N ALA A 835 22.35 -0.53 -7.08
CA ALA A 835 20.90 -0.37 -7.10
C ALA A 835 20.40 0.35 -8.37
N ALA A 836 21.10 1.39 -8.84
CA ALA A 836 20.77 2.07 -10.09
C ALA A 836 20.98 1.16 -11.31
N ALA A 837 22.12 0.46 -11.38
CA ALA A 837 22.44 -0.48 -12.44
C ALA A 837 21.40 -1.61 -12.55
N HIS A 838 21.00 -2.17 -11.40
CA HIS A 838 19.93 -3.17 -11.31
C HIS A 838 18.62 -2.63 -11.88
N VAL A 839 18.17 -1.45 -11.45
CA VAL A 839 16.89 -0.85 -11.88
C VAL A 839 16.87 -0.56 -13.39
N ILE A 840 18.01 -0.17 -13.98
CA ILE A 840 18.18 0.09 -15.42
C ILE A 840 18.09 -1.21 -16.23
N CYS A 841 18.76 -2.28 -15.80
CA CYS A 841 18.90 -3.51 -16.59
C CYS A 841 17.76 -4.52 -16.37
N ARG A 842 17.03 -4.41 -15.25
CA ARG A 842 15.96 -5.33 -14.84
C ARG A 842 14.87 -5.60 -15.90
N PRO A 843 14.38 -4.61 -16.68
CA PRO A 843 13.34 -4.88 -17.67
C PRO A 843 13.73 -5.98 -18.68
N TRP A 844 15.00 -6.10 -19.06
CA TRP A 844 15.43 -7.10 -20.05
C TRP A 844 15.55 -8.50 -19.46
N LEU A 845 15.91 -8.60 -18.16
CA LEU A 845 15.87 -9.87 -17.45
C LEU A 845 14.43 -10.37 -17.27
N VAL A 846 13.49 -9.48 -16.92
CA VAL A 846 12.07 -9.83 -16.83
C VAL A 846 11.53 -10.26 -18.20
N PHE A 847 11.91 -9.55 -19.28
CA PHE A 847 11.57 -9.91 -20.65
C PHE A 847 12.10 -11.31 -21.03
N ALA A 848 13.40 -11.57 -20.82
CA ALA A 848 14.01 -12.87 -21.13
C ALA A 848 13.39 -14.01 -20.31
N ALA A 849 13.03 -13.75 -19.05
CA ALA A 849 12.35 -14.73 -18.22
C ALA A 849 10.93 -15.05 -18.72
N GLN A 850 10.21 -14.09 -19.30
CA GLN A 850 8.85 -14.31 -19.81
C GLN A 850 8.83 -15.00 -21.19
N PHE A 851 9.79 -14.70 -22.07
CA PHE A 851 9.78 -15.15 -23.48
C PHE A 851 10.98 -16.04 -23.83
N GLN A 852 11.02 -17.23 -23.22
CA GLN A 852 12.12 -18.22 -23.30
C GLN A 852 12.58 -18.56 -24.73
N GLU A 853 11.72 -18.43 -25.74
CA GLU A 853 12.00 -18.81 -27.14
C GLU A 853 12.56 -17.66 -28.02
N SER A 854 12.63 -16.42 -27.51
CA SER A 854 12.98 -15.21 -28.31
C SER A 854 14.34 -14.56 -27.96
N ILE A 855 15.18 -15.24 -27.18
CA ILE A 855 16.41 -14.69 -26.57
C ILE A 855 17.58 -14.54 -27.57
N SER A 856 17.30 -14.47 -28.88
CA SER A 856 18.33 -14.49 -29.94
C SER A 856 19.14 -13.18 -30.10
N SER A 857 18.90 -12.15 -29.28
CA SER A 857 19.66 -10.89 -29.33
C SER A 857 20.77 -10.83 -28.26
N GLU A 858 22.03 -10.72 -28.71
CA GLU A 858 23.23 -10.51 -27.89
C GLU A 858 23.07 -9.32 -26.90
N TYR A 859 22.33 -8.29 -27.32
CA TYR A 859 22.03 -7.12 -26.49
C TYR A 859 21.17 -7.45 -25.26
N VAL A 860 20.17 -8.33 -25.40
CA VAL A 860 19.30 -8.74 -24.29
C VAL A 860 20.10 -9.55 -23.27
N MET A 861 20.94 -10.48 -23.73
CA MET A 861 21.80 -11.29 -22.86
C MET A 861 22.81 -10.43 -22.09
N THR A 862 23.50 -9.50 -22.76
CA THR A 862 24.45 -8.57 -22.11
C THR A 862 23.78 -7.76 -20.99
N ASN A 863 22.52 -7.37 -21.17
CA ASN A 863 21.76 -6.66 -20.14
C ASN A 863 21.27 -7.58 -19.01
N CYS A 864 20.94 -8.83 -19.29
CA CYS A 864 20.62 -9.81 -18.27
C CYS A 864 21.84 -10.08 -17.37
N GLU A 865 23.02 -10.26 -17.97
CA GLU A 865 24.31 -10.39 -17.26
C GLU A 865 24.57 -9.18 -16.37
N ALA A 866 24.51 -7.97 -16.92
CA ALA A 866 24.68 -6.74 -16.15
C ALA A 866 23.66 -6.60 -15.00
N CYS A 867 22.42 -7.07 -15.19
CA CYS A 867 21.40 -7.06 -14.16
C CYS A 867 21.72 -8.04 -13.01
N VAL A 868 22.13 -9.27 -13.35
CA VAL A 868 22.55 -10.28 -12.38
C VAL A 868 23.78 -9.80 -11.60
N ASP A 869 24.78 -9.26 -12.28
CA ASP A 869 25.97 -8.70 -11.66
C ASP A 869 25.64 -7.53 -10.72
N ALA A 870 24.76 -6.62 -11.14
CA ALA A 870 24.31 -5.53 -10.28
C ALA A 870 23.60 -6.06 -9.02
N CYS A 871 22.73 -7.07 -9.14
CA CYS A 871 22.07 -7.70 -7.99
C CYS A 871 23.07 -8.39 -7.05
N ARG A 872 24.05 -9.11 -7.59
CA ARG A 872 25.12 -9.77 -6.83
C ARG A 872 25.89 -8.75 -5.98
N HIS A 873 26.41 -7.70 -6.61
CA HIS A 873 27.19 -6.68 -5.90
C HIS A 873 26.32 -5.82 -4.97
N LEU A 874 25.03 -5.61 -5.29
CA LEU A 874 24.09 -4.93 -4.40
C LEU A 874 23.88 -5.70 -3.10
N ILE A 875 23.74 -7.04 -3.17
CA ILE A 875 23.62 -7.90 -1.99
C ILE A 875 24.89 -7.76 -1.14
N LEU A 876 26.06 -7.97 -1.74
CA LEU A 876 27.35 -7.95 -1.06
C LEU A 876 27.63 -6.58 -0.40
N ALA A 877 27.37 -5.48 -1.11
CA ALA A 877 27.53 -4.12 -0.57
C ALA A 877 26.54 -3.79 0.57
N SER A 878 25.42 -4.50 0.66
CA SER A 878 24.41 -4.29 1.70
C SER A 878 24.71 -5.07 2.99
N VAL A 879 25.50 -6.14 2.94
CA VAL A 879 25.83 -6.98 4.10
C VAL A 879 26.48 -6.18 5.24
N PRO A 880 27.54 -5.38 5.04
CA PRO A 880 28.15 -4.60 6.13
C PRO A 880 27.20 -3.57 6.75
N LEU A 881 26.28 -3.03 5.93
CA LEU A 881 25.31 -2.00 6.34
C LEU A 881 24.15 -2.57 7.17
N LEU A 882 23.84 -3.85 7.01
CA LEU A 882 22.79 -4.55 7.77
C LEU A 882 23.31 -5.24 9.03
N LYS A 883 24.63 -5.37 9.20
CA LYS A 883 25.25 -5.88 10.43
C LYS A 883 25.19 -4.89 11.61
N ARG A 884 24.81 -3.64 11.35
CA ARG A 884 24.79 -2.55 12.34
C ARG A 884 23.54 -1.71 12.19
N ARG A 885 23.16 -1.01 13.25
CA ARG A 885 22.06 -0.06 13.21
C ARG A 885 22.42 1.18 12.38
N THR A 886 21.69 1.38 11.28
CA THR A 886 21.83 2.56 10.41
C THR A 886 20.46 3.12 10.02
N TYR A 887 20.39 4.40 9.62
CA TYR A 887 19.15 5.02 9.12
C TYR A 887 18.59 4.37 7.84
N SER A 888 19.37 3.51 7.17
CA SER A 888 19.02 2.99 5.85
C SER A 888 18.51 1.55 5.86
N VAL A 889 18.48 0.89 7.03
CA VAL A 889 18.17 -0.54 7.20
C VAL A 889 16.91 -0.95 6.44
N TRP A 890 15.77 -0.28 6.68
CA TRP A 890 14.51 -0.62 6.01
C TRP A 890 14.61 -0.56 4.48
N LEU A 891 15.24 0.49 3.94
CA LEU A 891 15.44 0.65 2.50
C LEU A 891 16.35 -0.44 1.93
N ARG A 892 17.36 -0.87 2.69
CA ARG A 892 18.29 -1.94 2.29
C ARG A 892 17.60 -3.30 2.29
N LEU A 893 16.74 -3.59 3.25
CA LEU A 893 15.93 -4.80 3.27
C LEU A 893 15.05 -4.91 2.01
N GLN A 894 14.40 -3.80 1.62
CA GLN A 894 13.61 -3.74 0.38
C GLN A 894 14.47 -3.92 -0.88
N ALA A 895 15.67 -3.34 -0.90
CA ALA A 895 16.61 -3.49 -2.02
C ALA A 895 17.15 -4.94 -2.14
N LEU A 896 17.45 -5.59 -1.01
CA LEU A 896 17.81 -7.02 -0.98
C LEU A 896 16.67 -7.88 -1.51
N LEU A 897 15.43 -7.59 -1.10
CA LEU A 897 14.27 -8.34 -1.58
C LEU A 897 14.14 -8.27 -3.11
N ALA A 898 14.26 -7.07 -3.67
CA ALA A 898 14.23 -6.89 -5.12
C ALA A 898 15.37 -7.65 -5.83
N ALA A 899 16.59 -7.59 -5.29
CA ALA A 899 17.74 -8.30 -5.85
C ALA A 899 17.53 -9.83 -5.83
N VAL A 900 17.06 -10.38 -4.71
CA VAL A 900 16.78 -11.83 -4.58
C VAL A 900 15.68 -12.26 -5.53
N PHE A 901 14.60 -11.49 -5.70
CA PHE A 901 13.57 -11.81 -6.71
C PHE A 901 14.13 -11.89 -8.12
N VAL A 902 14.97 -10.92 -8.51
CA VAL A 902 15.59 -10.91 -9.84
C VAL A 902 16.54 -12.09 -10.03
N LEU A 903 17.38 -12.40 -9.04
CA LEU A 903 18.27 -13.56 -9.08
C LEU A 903 17.50 -14.88 -9.10
N SER A 904 16.39 -14.97 -8.36
CA SER A 904 15.49 -16.13 -8.35
C SER A 904 14.86 -16.34 -9.73
N LEU A 905 14.45 -15.26 -10.38
CA LEU A 905 13.85 -15.29 -11.71
C LEU A 905 14.87 -15.74 -12.77
N ALA A 906 16.10 -15.24 -12.70
CA ALA A 906 17.19 -15.71 -13.56
C ALA A 906 17.51 -17.19 -13.31
N ARG A 907 17.55 -17.61 -12.04
CA ARG A 907 17.81 -18.99 -11.64
C ARG A 907 16.72 -19.96 -12.11
N ASP A 908 15.45 -19.56 -12.07
CA ASP A 908 14.30 -20.35 -12.52
C ASP A 908 14.10 -20.34 -14.05
N THR A 909 14.90 -19.56 -14.77
CA THR A 909 14.84 -19.46 -16.24
C THR A 909 16.00 -20.25 -16.86
N PRO A 910 15.76 -21.33 -17.61
CA PRO A 910 16.83 -22.23 -18.10
C PRO A 910 17.97 -21.51 -18.84
N THR A 911 17.66 -20.54 -19.70
CA THR A 911 18.63 -19.78 -20.48
C THR A 911 19.47 -18.79 -19.68
N LEU A 912 19.01 -18.41 -18.48
CA LEU A 912 19.70 -17.47 -17.60
C LEU A 912 20.31 -18.16 -16.37
N ALA A 913 19.98 -19.43 -16.12
CA ALA A 913 20.38 -20.15 -14.93
C ALA A 913 21.91 -20.26 -14.78
N SER A 914 22.65 -20.29 -15.90
CA SER A 914 24.11 -20.31 -15.93
C SER A 914 24.75 -19.00 -15.45
N LEU A 915 24.02 -17.87 -15.47
CA LEU A 915 24.53 -16.57 -15.02
C LEU A 915 24.61 -16.44 -13.49
N VAL A 916 23.94 -17.34 -12.76
CA VAL A 916 23.83 -17.28 -11.29
C VAL A 916 24.32 -18.58 -10.62
N PRO A 917 25.57 -19.01 -10.86
CA PRO A 917 26.10 -20.25 -10.25
C PRO A 917 26.21 -20.15 -8.73
N ASP A 918 26.42 -18.94 -8.21
CA ASP A 918 26.60 -18.57 -6.81
C ASP A 918 25.27 -18.22 -6.10
N TYR A 919 24.12 -18.50 -6.72
CA TYR A 919 22.79 -18.17 -6.20
C TYR A 919 22.58 -18.58 -4.74
N ASN A 920 22.99 -19.81 -4.40
CA ASN A 920 22.81 -20.35 -3.04
C ASN A 920 23.61 -19.58 -1.99
N GLU A 921 24.80 -19.10 -2.34
CA GLU A 921 25.62 -18.29 -1.44
C GLU A 921 24.99 -16.90 -1.25
N LEU A 922 24.52 -16.28 -2.34
CA LEU A 922 23.91 -14.95 -2.30
C LEU A 922 22.61 -14.92 -1.48
N ILE A 923 21.73 -15.91 -1.66
CA ILE A 923 20.50 -15.99 -0.86
C ILE A 923 20.80 -16.31 0.61
N GLU A 924 21.85 -17.09 0.90
CA GLU A 924 22.29 -17.33 2.27
C GLU A 924 22.78 -16.05 2.94
N GLN A 925 23.59 -15.25 2.23
CA GLN A 925 24.06 -13.95 2.73
C GLN A 925 22.88 -12.99 2.99
N ALA A 926 21.87 -12.97 2.12
CA ALA A 926 20.66 -12.17 2.30
C ALA A 926 19.85 -12.63 3.53
N ILE A 927 19.72 -13.94 3.76
CA ILE A 927 19.07 -14.53 4.94
C ILE A 927 19.84 -14.15 6.21
N LEU A 928 21.15 -14.43 6.27
CA LEU A 928 21.98 -14.17 7.45
C LEU A 928 22.04 -12.68 7.80
N SER A 929 21.98 -11.79 6.80
CA SER A 929 21.97 -10.34 7.02
C SER A 929 20.61 -9.81 7.47
N THR A 930 19.52 -10.52 7.18
CA THR A 930 18.15 -10.13 7.53
C THR A 930 17.70 -10.72 8.87
N GLU A 931 18.22 -11.90 9.24
CA GLU A 931 17.80 -12.65 10.42
C GLU A 931 17.90 -11.89 11.76
N PRO A 932 18.95 -11.10 12.04
CA PRO A 932 19.00 -10.28 13.26
C PRO A 932 17.84 -9.29 13.38
N TRP A 933 17.32 -8.80 12.24
CA TRP A 933 16.24 -7.81 12.18
C TRP A 933 14.86 -8.45 12.26
N ALA A 934 14.68 -9.64 11.68
CA ALA A 934 13.40 -10.34 11.61
C ALA A 934 12.79 -10.61 13.00
N ARG A 935 13.62 -10.87 14.01
CA ARG A 935 13.18 -11.11 15.39
C ARG A 935 12.46 -9.92 16.03
N HIS A 936 12.61 -8.72 15.49
CA HIS A 936 12.16 -7.48 16.11
C HIS A 936 11.42 -6.55 15.15
N HIS A 937 11.27 -6.93 13.88
CA HIS A 937 10.73 -6.05 12.85
C HIS A 937 9.94 -6.84 11.81
N GLU A 938 8.62 -6.61 11.77
CA GLU A 938 7.67 -7.35 10.93
C GLU A 938 8.02 -7.32 9.42
N THR A 939 8.43 -6.17 8.84
CA THR A 939 8.91 -6.16 7.43
C THR A 939 10.13 -7.05 7.23
N ALA A 940 11.07 -7.08 8.18
CA ALA A 940 12.26 -7.91 8.06
C ALA A 940 11.90 -9.39 8.21
N ASP A 941 10.93 -9.71 9.07
CA ASP A 941 10.41 -11.06 9.25
C ASP A 941 9.69 -11.57 8.00
N ALA A 942 8.81 -10.75 7.41
CA ALA A 942 8.15 -11.06 6.15
C ALA A 942 9.18 -11.29 5.02
N ILE A 943 10.19 -10.43 4.90
CA ILE A 943 11.28 -10.59 3.92
C ILE A 943 12.08 -11.87 4.18
N LEU A 944 12.40 -12.17 5.44
CA LEU A 944 13.12 -13.40 5.80
C LEU A 944 12.31 -14.66 5.46
N GLY A 945 11.00 -14.65 5.75
CA GLY A 945 10.08 -15.72 5.38
C GLY A 945 10.07 -15.96 3.88
N ILE A 946 9.99 -14.89 3.09
CA ILE A 946 10.07 -14.94 1.62
C ILE A 946 11.40 -15.53 1.16
N PHE A 947 12.55 -15.09 1.71
CA PHE A 947 13.86 -15.66 1.35
C PHE A 947 13.96 -17.15 1.66
N LYS A 948 13.50 -17.58 2.84
CA LYS A 948 13.50 -18.99 3.23
C LYS A 948 12.62 -19.83 2.29
N LEU A 949 11.44 -19.32 1.92
CA LEU A 949 10.52 -19.99 1.00
C LEU A 949 11.09 -20.14 -0.41
N ILE A 950 11.64 -19.06 -0.97
CA ILE A 950 12.31 -19.08 -2.28
C ILE A 950 13.45 -20.11 -2.28
N ARG A 951 14.32 -20.05 -1.26
CA ARG A 951 15.46 -20.97 -1.13
C ARG A 951 14.99 -22.42 -1.08
N GLN A 952 13.92 -22.72 -0.36
CA GLN A 952 13.36 -24.07 -0.27
C GLN A 952 12.82 -24.55 -1.63
N LYS A 953 11.99 -23.75 -2.31
CA LYS A 953 11.39 -24.15 -3.60
C LYS A 953 12.44 -24.33 -4.71
N LEU A 954 13.43 -23.44 -4.80
CA LEU A 954 14.46 -23.52 -5.84
C LEU A 954 15.56 -24.56 -5.54
N ARG A 955 15.70 -25.03 -4.30
CA ARG A 955 16.53 -26.21 -3.97
C ARG A 955 15.91 -27.53 -4.43
N LEU A 956 14.58 -27.60 -4.53
CA LEU A 956 13.85 -28.81 -4.91
C LEU A 956 13.72 -29.01 -6.42
N LYS A 957 14.03 -28.00 -7.24
CA LYS A 957 14.06 -28.12 -8.70
C LYS A 957 15.45 -28.58 -9.15
N PRO A 958 15.60 -29.74 -9.82
CA PRO A 958 16.88 -30.12 -10.41
C PRO A 958 17.27 -29.09 -11.49
N ILE A 959 18.57 -28.82 -11.61
CA ILE A 959 19.11 -28.10 -12.76
C ILE A 959 19.04 -29.10 -13.90
N ASP A 960 18.08 -28.96 -14.81
CA ASP A 960 18.18 -29.63 -16.10
C ASP A 960 19.41 -29.02 -16.80
N THR A 961 20.50 -29.78 -16.79
CA THR A 961 21.78 -29.47 -17.42
C THR A 961 21.70 -29.53 -18.93
#